data_AF-A0A7W1RGD3-F1
#
_entry.id   AF-A0A7W1RGD3-F1
#
_cell.length_a   1.000
_cell.length_b   1.000
_cell.length_c   1.000
_cell.angle_alpha   90.00
_cell.angle_beta   90.00
_cell.angle_gamma   90.00
#
_symmetry.space_group_name_H-M   'P 1'
#
loop_
_entity.id
_entity.type
_entity.pdbx_description
1 polymer ?
#
loop_
_entity_poly.entity_id
_entity_poly.type
_entity_poly.pdbx_seq_one_letter_code
_entity_poly.pdbx_strand_id
1 'polypeptide(L)'
;MNDKLFQKNVALWAKSCPKEAVMLPYADCQCFEACLTDSGEPNLKRLYGSSIIFYHAQEGAASEAEAWFETVPKKDIPLLMVYGVGLGYYYDVAKKWLKEDSKRYLIFLEDDLSIIHKLFETQRGTEILQDRQVQLLHFSNLKDEEGTLEVLYWNFALTRIAVSALRCYAEKKGHFLEQLRHKIAHDAAIKNALVDEYMRYGGAFFINFYQNMLYLPQSYLGNRFFGKFFKVPAIICGAGPSLSKNVALLGSLLDKAVVFAGGSALNVLNAARFQPHFGAGIDPNSMQLARLSSSQGYEVPFFYRNRLFHEAFHMIHGPRLYVTGSGGYDVAEYFEEKFDIKADFLDEGHNVVNFCVQVAQEMGCDPIIFVGMDLAFTGMKEYAPGVVEDATICQTKILDIEDEDDRALLKHDIHGEPVYTLWKWIAEAEWLGNFAKEHPAITMINCTEGGLGFPDIPNKTLCAVAEKYLHRTYELKNRIHGETQNSIMPQVTDSTMAEIMEELVQGLKRTYSYLQVLIAESEAAIIKIKAGQEIPGQSGKAALAEIELAEEPAYKYVVDIFNAVYSRMLNRELHEINTRRYSEKLRIIKRLTLNIQKLSFLRDVTNVNIELIDYAFKEKNHRIKNKKLQEQSMPLVNQKGDSPAEYSYEEQRFYIKDIELEIFVDEAFAPALIPKGEYKDGQILSSGHRLRVFYDANWKLSECYLELNSEACLQDGQCVLFYPNGLKKEELFYREGHLHGPSTFWTESGQVLAKSWFLNGQQLGKSCWHYPSGALYSLQRYQGNQWNGQQEFYYQNGCLKSLMSYEEGQIVGEPLLLNEDGSSARVCTDVCTESRDVLNDQNFPCKDE
;
A
#
# COMPACT_ATOMS: atom_id res chain seq x y z
N MET A 1 49.18 -14.73 -21.41
CA MET A 1 47.95 -15.10 -20.68
C MET A 1 48.06 -16.55 -20.23
N ASN A 2 47.75 -16.83 -18.97
CA ASN A 2 47.75 -18.19 -18.44
C ASN A 2 46.38 -18.83 -18.69
N ASP A 3 46.12 -19.20 -19.93
CA ASP A 3 44.81 -19.68 -20.42
C ASP A 3 44.23 -20.82 -19.57
N LYS A 4 45.12 -21.68 -19.05
CA LYS A 4 44.78 -22.78 -18.14
C LYS A 4 44.25 -22.30 -16.78
N LEU A 5 44.77 -21.19 -16.27
CA LEU A 5 44.35 -20.60 -14.99
C LEU A 5 43.00 -19.89 -15.13
N PHE A 6 42.81 -19.17 -16.24
CA PHE A 6 41.53 -18.54 -16.58
C PHE A 6 40.40 -19.58 -16.65
N GLN A 7 40.56 -20.64 -17.46
CA GLN A 7 39.56 -21.71 -17.58
C GLN A 7 39.23 -22.38 -16.24
N LYS A 8 40.23 -22.57 -15.36
CA LYS A 8 40.02 -23.09 -14.02
C LYS A 8 39.14 -22.16 -13.17
N ASN A 9 39.41 -20.86 -13.20
CA ASN A 9 38.65 -19.87 -12.43
C ASN A 9 37.23 -19.70 -12.98
N VAL A 10 37.03 -19.72 -14.30
CA VAL A 10 35.70 -19.77 -14.93
C VAL A 10 34.91 -20.97 -14.40
N ALA A 11 35.51 -22.17 -14.39
CA ALA A 11 34.85 -23.38 -13.89
C ALA A 11 34.56 -23.34 -12.37
N LEU A 12 35.36 -22.62 -11.59
CA LEU A 12 35.08 -22.38 -10.17
C LEU A 12 33.88 -21.42 -9.99
N TRP A 13 33.88 -20.32 -10.73
CA TRP A 13 32.84 -19.29 -10.64
C TRP A 13 31.49 -19.73 -11.22
N ALA A 14 31.49 -20.58 -12.24
CA ALA A 14 30.27 -21.16 -12.82
C ALA A 14 29.39 -21.92 -11.80
N LYS A 15 29.94 -22.30 -10.64
CA LYS A 15 29.19 -22.92 -9.55
C LYS A 15 28.26 -21.94 -8.82
N SER A 16 28.62 -20.66 -8.79
CA SER A 16 27.84 -19.59 -8.16
C SER A 16 27.16 -18.68 -9.17
N CYS A 17 27.81 -18.41 -10.31
CA CYS A 17 27.37 -17.46 -11.35
C CYS A 17 27.39 -18.14 -12.73
N PRO A 18 26.49 -19.09 -13.00
CA PRO A 18 26.55 -19.92 -14.21
C PRO A 18 26.27 -19.13 -15.49
N LYS A 19 25.41 -18.11 -15.46
CA LYS A 19 25.05 -17.31 -16.64
C LYS A 19 26.22 -16.44 -17.06
N GLU A 20 26.82 -15.74 -16.10
CA GLU A 20 27.92 -14.81 -16.30
C GLU A 20 29.20 -15.54 -16.70
N ALA A 21 29.44 -16.73 -16.14
CA ALA A 21 30.58 -17.57 -16.51
C ALA A 21 30.55 -18.01 -17.98
N VAL A 22 29.36 -18.16 -18.58
CA VAL A 22 29.20 -18.46 -20.02
C VAL A 22 29.53 -17.23 -20.88
N MET A 23 29.21 -16.03 -20.40
CA MET A 23 29.47 -14.77 -21.10
C MET A 23 30.92 -14.31 -20.99
N LEU A 24 31.59 -14.65 -19.87
CA LEU A 24 32.91 -14.14 -19.53
C LEU A 24 33.98 -14.31 -20.63
N PRO A 25 34.08 -15.45 -21.36
CA PRO A 25 35.05 -15.61 -22.45
C PRO A 25 34.85 -14.65 -23.64
N TYR A 26 33.68 -14.03 -23.76
CA TYR A 26 33.34 -13.09 -24.82
C TYR A 26 33.45 -11.62 -24.38
N ALA A 27 33.90 -11.36 -23.15
CA ALA A 27 34.08 -10.01 -22.65
C ALA A 27 35.18 -9.27 -23.42
N ASP A 28 34.89 -8.06 -23.91
CA ASP A 28 35.87 -7.25 -24.63
C ASP A 28 36.93 -6.72 -23.66
N CYS A 29 38.13 -7.30 -23.75
CA CYS A 29 39.28 -6.92 -22.95
C CYS A 29 40.27 -6.02 -23.70
N GLN A 30 39.98 -5.59 -24.93
CA GLN A 30 40.93 -4.85 -25.78
C GLN A 30 41.20 -3.43 -25.26
N CYS A 31 40.29 -2.88 -24.46
CA CYS A 31 40.40 -1.54 -23.87
C CYS A 31 41.33 -1.47 -22.65
N PHE A 32 41.91 -2.59 -22.20
CA PHE A 32 42.80 -2.66 -21.03
C PHE A 32 44.25 -2.95 -21.42
N GLU A 33 45.16 -2.14 -20.88
CA GLU A 33 46.59 -2.38 -20.93
C GLU A 33 47.09 -2.84 -19.56
N ALA A 34 47.80 -3.97 -19.53
CA ALA A 34 48.53 -4.39 -18.34
C ALA A 34 49.73 -3.45 -18.12
N CYS A 35 49.95 -3.05 -16.88
CA CYS A 35 51.09 -2.23 -16.47
C CYS A 35 51.62 -2.70 -15.10
N LEU A 36 52.69 -2.07 -14.64
CA LEU A 36 53.23 -2.29 -13.30
C LEU A 36 53.11 -1.01 -12.49
N THR A 37 52.97 -1.14 -11.17
CA THR A 37 53.17 -0.04 -10.21
C THR A 37 54.66 0.30 -10.13
N ASP A 38 54.99 1.45 -9.54
CA ASP A 38 56.36 1.86 -9.23
C ASP A 38 57.07 0.85 -8.31
N SER A 39 56.28 0.12 -7.51
CA SER A 39 56.72 -0.97 -6.64
C SER A 39 56.84 -2.33 -7.35
N GLY A 40 56.57 -2.39 -8.67
CA GLY A 40 56.72 -3.59 -9.50
C GLY A 40 55.54 -4.57 -9.45
N GLU A 41 54.37 -4.13 -8.96
CA GLU A 41 53.18 -4.98 -8.82
C GLU A 41 52.28 -4.89 -10.05
N PRO A 42 51.60 -5.97 -10.47
CA PRO A 42 50.64 -5.93 -11.57
C PRO A 42 49.51 -4.91 -11.37
N ASN A 43 49.21 -4.16 -12.43
CA ASN A 43 48.13 -3.18 -12.46
C ASN A 43 47.45 -3.16 -13.85
N LEU A 44 46.27 -2.57 -13.92
CA LEU A 44 45.51 -2.37 -15.15
C LEU A 44 45.30 -0.88 -15.38
N LYS A 45 45.41 -0.46 -16.63
CA LYS A 45 45.01 0.88 -17.04
C LYS A 45 44.10 0.82 -18.27
N ARG A 46 43.21 1.80 -18.38
CA ARG A 46 42.36 2.00 -19.57
C ARG A 46 42.28 3.47 -19.94
N LEU A 47 42.00 3.75 -21.21
CA LEU A 47 41.65 5.09 -21.64
C LEU A 47 40.17 5.36 -21.29
N TYR A 48 39.90 6.48 -20.62
CA TYR A 48 38.55 6.90 -20.26
C TYR A 48 38.36 8.37 -20.65
N GLY A 49 37.68 8.60 -21.78
CA GLY A 49 37.66 9.91 -22.44
C GLY A 49 39.08 10.28 -22.88
N SER A 50 39.59 11.42 -22.41
CA SER A 50 40.95 11.89 -22.67
C SER A 50 41.98 11.50 -21.59
N SER A 51 41.57 10.74 -20.57
CA SER A 51 42.37 10.47 -19.37
C SER A 51 42.72 9.00 -19.25
N ILE A 52 43.92 8.67 -18.78
CA ILE A 52 44.29 7.31 -18.41
C ILE A 52 43.80 7.05 -16.98
N ILE A 53 43.06 5.97 -16.76
CA ILE A 53 42.66 5.50 -15.44
C ILE A 53 43.49 4.28 -15.08
N PHE A 54 44.07 4.29 -13.89
CA PHE A 54 44.69 3.12 -13.28
C PHE A 54 43.72 2.51 -12.27
N TYR A 55 43.63 1.19 -12.24
CA TYR A 55 42.71 0.47 -11.35
C TYR A 55 43.25 0.32 -9.93
N HIS A 56 44.57 0.41 -9.77
CA HIS A 56 45.26 0.57 -8.49
C HIS A 56 46.21 1.76 -8.56
N ALA A 57 46.55 2.33 -7.41
CA ALA A 57 47.49 3.44 -7.25
C ALA A 57 48.85 3.07 -7.85
N GLN A 58 49.46 4.00 -8.59
CA GLN A 58 50.75 3.74 -9.25
C GLN A 58 51.88 3.61 -8.24
N GLU A 59 51.77 4.25 -7.09
CA GLU A 59 52.75 4.18 -6.00
C GLU A 59 52.84 2.76 -5.39
N GLY A 60 51.72 2.02 -5.39
CA GLY A 60 51.64 0.65 -4.88
C GLY A 60 50.21 0.20 -4.62
N ALA A 61 49.82 -0.94 -5.20
CA ALA A 61 48.50 -1.53 -5.06
C ALA A 61 48.28 -2.18 -3.68
N ALA A 62 49.32 -2.79 -3.10
CA ALA A 62 49.23 -3.33 -1.74
C ALA A 62 49.07 -2.21 -0.69
N SER A 63 49.85 -1.13 -0.80
CA SER A 63 49.76 0.02 0.12
C SER A 63 48.43 0.75 0.01
N GLU A 64 47.86 0.86 -1.19
CA GLU A 64 46.50 1.36 -1.38
C GLU A 64 45.48 0.48 -0.65
N ALA A 65 45.55 -0.84 -0.80
CA ALA A 65 44.64 -1.76 -0.14
C ALA A 65 44.76 -1.68 1.40
N GLU A 66 45.98 -1.56 1.94
CA GLU A 66 46.20 -1.36 3.38
C GLU A 66 45.58 -0.05 3.88
N ALA A 67 45.85 1.06 3.19
CA ALA A 67 45.28 2.36 3.54
C ALA A 67 43.75 2.35 3.46
N TRP A 68 43.17 1.72 2.43
CA TRP A 68 41.73 1.52 2.31
C TRP A 68 41.19 0.74 3.50
N PHE A 69 41.80 -0.39 3.84
CA PHE A 69 41.29 -1.27 4.87
C PHE A 69 41.20 -0.57 6.22
N GLU A 70 42.12 0.34 6.55
CA GLU A 70 42.05 1.17 7.76
C GLU A 70 40.79 2.06 7.80
N THR A 71 40.33 2.58 6.66
CA THR A 71 39.13 3.44 6.58
C THR A 71 37.80 2.69 6.70
N VAL A 72 37.78 1.37 6.49
CA VAL A 72 36.54 0.58 6.52
C VAL A 72 36.06 0.40 7.97
N PRO A 73 34.76 0.56 8.26
CA PRO A 73 34.20 0.22 9.57
C PRO A 73 34.27 -1.29 9.82
N LYS A 74 34.96 -1.70 10.89
CA LYS A 74 35.20 -3.12 11.22
C LYS A 74 34.42 -3.60 12.45
N LYS A 75 34.01 -2.67 13.31
CA LYS A 75 33.33 -2.98 14.58
C LYS A 75 31.87 -3.31 14.30
N ASP A 76 31.43 -4.49 14.74
CA ASP A 76 30.04 -4.95 14.62
C ASP A 76 29.50 -4.99 13.17
N ILE A 77 30.40 -5.10 12.18
CA ILE A 77 30.08 -5.27 10.75
C ILE A 77 30.41 -6.70 10.33
N PRO A 78 29.43 -7.61 10.24
CA PRO A 78 29.61 -8.95 9.72
C PRO A 78 29.67 -9.04 8.19
N LEU A 79 29.16 -8.05 7.44
CA LEU A 79 29.19 -8.06 5.97
C LEU A 79 29.83 -6.78 5.41
N LEU A 80 30.92 -6.96 4.66
CA LEU A 80 31.55 -5.89 3.89
C LEU A 80 31.30 -6.10 2.39
N MET A 81 30.62 -5.14 1.75
CA MET A 81 30.44 -5.10 0.30
C MET A 81 31.40 -4.08 -0.32
N VAL A 82 32.10 -4.47 -1.36
CA VAL A 82 33.11 -3.66 -2.03
C VAL A 82 32.77 -3.53 -3.51
N TYR A 83 32.53 -2.30 -3.95
CA TYR A 83 32.33 -1.98 -5.36
C TYR A 83 33.66 -1.92 -6.11
N GLY A 84 33.77 -2.77 -7.12
CA GLY A 84 34.99 -3.07 -7.87
C GLY A 84 35.78 -4.24 -7.24
N VAL A 85 36.41 -5.07 -8.08
CA VAL A 85 37.35 -6.12 -7.62
C VAL A 85 38.79 -5.87 -8.09
N GLY A 86 38.95 -5.21 -9.24
CA GLY A 86 40.25 -4.97 -9.85
C GLY A 86 41.05 -6.27 -10.02
N LEU A 87 42.27 -6.31 -9.45
CA LEU A 87 43.14 -7.49 -9.45
C LEU A 87 43.16 -8.23 -8.10
N GLY A 88 42.22 -7.90 -7.19
CA GLY A 88 42.02 -8.62 -5.93
C GLY A 88 42.93 -8.22 -4.76
N TYR A 89 43.68 -7.11 -4.84
CA TYR A 89 44.56 -6.65 -3.75
C TYR A 89 43.82 -6.41 -2.42
N TYR A 90 42.57 -5.94 -2.49
CA TYR A 90 41.74 -5.65 -1.33
C TYR A 90 41.34 -6.91 -0.55
N TYR A 91 41.32 -8.08 -1.21
CA TYR A 91 41.13 -9.36 -0.54
C TYR A 91 42.34 -9.71 0.34
N ASP A 92 43.56 -9.41 -0.09
CA ASP A 92 44.78 -9.79 0.64
C ASP A 92 44.83 -9.20 2.05
N VAL A 93 44.40 -7.94 2.20
CA VAL A 93 44.32 -7.25 3.50
C VAL A 93 43.12 -7.70 4.33
N ALA A 94 41.98 -8.00 3.69
CA ALA A 94 40.77 -8.44 4.38
C ALA A 94 40.84 -9.90 4.88
N LYS A 95 41.71 -10.75 4.30
CA LYS A 95 41.89 -12.17 4.66
C LYS A 95 42.03 -12.41 6.16
N LYS A 96 42.82 -11.59 6.85
CA LYS A 96 43.07 -11.75 8.29
C LYS A 96 41.79 -11.50 9.09
N TRP A 97 41.10 -10.41 8.78
CA TRP A 97 39.83 -10.04 9.40
C TRP A 97 38.74 -11.08 9.18
N LEU A 98 38.65 -11.67 7.98
CA LEU A 98 37.70 -12.76 7.71
C LEU A 98 37.96 -13.98 8.61
N LYS A 99 39.23 -14.38 8.76
CA LYS A 99 39.60 -15.57 9.55
C LYS A 99 39.40 -15.43 11.05
N GLU A 100 39.36 -14.21 11.58
CA GLU A 100 39.13 -13.94 13.00
C GLU A 100 37.71 -14.29 13.45
N ASP A 101 36.73 -14.23 12.54
CA ASP A 101 35.35 -14.60 12.84
C ASP A 101 34.68 -15.24 11.61
N SER A 102 34.27 -16.50 11.77
CA SER A 102 33.57 -17.28 10.74
C SER A 102 32.23 -16.69 10.28
N LYS A 103 31.67 -15.70 11.00
CA LYS A 103 30.45 -14.99 10.62
C LYS A 103 30.70 -13.81 9.69
N ARG A 104 31.96 -13.42 9.45
CA ARG A 104 32.31 -12.30 8.56
C ARG A 104 32.29 -12.71 7.10
N TYR A 105 31.80 -11.82 6.23
CA TYR A 105 31.78 -12.02 4.79
C TYR A 105 32.28 -10.78 4.04
N LEU A 106 32.88 -11.02 2.89
CA LEU A 106 33.32 -10.03 1.93
C LEU A 106 32.66 -10.30 0.57
N ILE A 107 32.00 -9.31 0.00
CA ILE A 107 31.34 -9.44 -1.31
C ILE A 107 31.88 -8.38 -2.24
N PHE A 108 32.48 -8.81 -3.34
CA PHE A 108 32.88 -7.92 -4.43
C PHE A 108 31.73 -7.79 -5.43
N LEU A 109 31.33 -6.55 -5.69
CA LEU A 109 30.34 -6.18 -6.71
C LEU A 109 31.07 -5.55 -7.88
N GLU A 110 31.03 -6.18 -9.06
CA GLU A 110 31.71 -5.69 -10.26
C GLU A 110 30.71 -5.47 -11.41
N ASP A 111 30.78 -4.30 -12.05
CA ASP A 111 29.88 -3.92 -13.14
C ASP A 111 30.52 -4.05 -14.53
N ASP A 112 31.77 -4.53 -14.59
CA ASP A 112 32.52 -4.72 -15.81
C ASP A 112 33.11 -6.13 -15.89
N LEU A 113 32.47 -7.02 -16.69
CA LEU A 113 32.93 -8.41 -16.91
C LEU A 113 34.38 -8.50 -17.37
N SER A 114 34.89 -7.49 -18.08
CA SER A 114 36.28 -7.47 -18.55
C SER A 114 37.29 -7.43 -17.38
N ILE A 115 36.92 -6.80 -16.25
CA ILE A 115 37.74 -6.78 -15.03
C ILE A 115 37.74 -8.14 -14.36
N ILE A 116 36.59 -8.80 -14.26
CA ILE A 116 36.50 -10.18 -13.78
C ILE A 116 37.35 -11.11 -14.65
N HIS A 117 37.32 -10.92 -15.97
CA HIS A 117 38.15 -11.70 -16.89
C HIS A 117 39.64 -11.54 -16.55
N LYS A 118 40.10 -10.30 -16.33
CA LYS A 118 41.50 -10.03 -15.96
C LYS A 118 41.87 -10.58 -14.58
N LEU A 119 40.97 -10.51 -13.60
CA LEU A 119 41.18 -11.14 -12.30
C LEU A 119 41.36 -12.66 -12.44
N PHE A 120 40.60 -13.31 -13.32
CA PHE A 120 40.64 -14.77 -13.50
C PHE A 120 41.92 -15.25 -14.18
N GLU A 121 42.68 -14.37 -14.80
CA GLU A 121 44.05 -14.66 -15.26
C GLU A 121 45.08 -14.70 -14.12
N THR A 122 44.68 -14.37 -12.88
CA THR A 122 45.56 -14.29 -11.71
C THR A 122 45.35 -15.42 -10.70
N GLN A 123 46.36 -15.67 -9.86
CA GLN A 123 46.26 -16.60 -8.74
C GLN A 123 45.30 -16.08 -7.66
N ARG A 124 45.24 -14.76 -7.43
CA ARG A 124 44.30 -14.14 -6.48
C ARG A 124 42.85 -14.44 -6.84
N GLY A 125 42.52 -14.46 -8.13
CA GLY A 125 41.21 -14.90 -8.60
C GLY A 125 40.86 -16.33 -8.15
N THR A 126 41.83 -17.25 -8.16
CA THR A 126 41.62 -18.61 -7.62
C THR A 126 41.33 -18.56 -6.12
N GLU A 127 42.10 -17.78 -5.36
CA GLU A 127 41.97 -17.72 -3.91
C GLU A 127 40.63 -17.12 -3.47
N ILE A 128 40.20 -16.02 -4.12
CA ILE A 128 38.87 -15.41 -3.91
C ILE A 128 37.76 -16.43 -4.14
N LEU A 129 37.79 -17.15 -5.26
CA LEU A 129 36.75 -18.13 -5.62
C LEU A 129 36.75 -19.40 -4.75
N GLN A 130 37.83 -19.65 -4.00
CA GLN A 130 37.95 -20.79 -3.09
C GLN A 130 37.65 -20.43 -1.63
N ASP A 131 37.72 -19.15 -1.28
CA ASP A 131 37.40 -18.67 0.04
C ASP A 131 35.89 -18.68 0.27
N ARG A 132 35.46 -19.32 1.37
CA ARG A 132 34.04 -19.52 1.68
C ARG A 132 33.38 -18.27 2.26
N GLN A 133 34.18 -17.35 2.78
CA GLN A 133 33.71 -16.08 3.32
C GLN A 133 33.70 -14.98 2.26
N VAL A 134 34.10 -15.28 1.01
CA VAL A 134 34.17 -14.30 -0.07
C VAL A 134 33.24 -14.68 -1.22
N GLN A 135 32.52 -13.70 -1.76
CA GLN A 135 31.73 -13.85 -2.97
C GLN A 135 32.13 -12.78 -4.01
N LEU A 136 32.10 -13.16 -5.29
CA LEU A 136 32.29 -12.25 -6.41
C LEU A 136 31.05 -12.28 -7.28
N LEU A 137 30.41 -11.13 -7.45
CA LEU A 137 29.16 -10.98 -8.16
C LEU A 137 29.30 -9.93 -9.25
N HIS A 138 28.75 -10.26 -10.41
CA HIS A 138 28.58 -9.31 -11.49
C HIS A 138 27.17 -8.75 -11.45
N PHE A 139 27.01 -7.46 -11.69
CA PHE A 139 25.70 -6.82 -11.82
C PHE A 139 25.75 -5.74 -12.90
N SER A 140 24.71 -5.65 -13.71
CA SER A 140 24.68 -4.81 -14.91
C SER A 140 24.20 -3.38 -14.65
N ASN A 141 23.29 -3.19 -13.69
CA ASN A 141 22.77 -1.88 -13.30
C ASN A 141 22.07 -1.93 -11.92
N LEU A 142 21.67 -0.77 -11.40
CA LEU A 142 20.97 -0.64 -10.12
C LEU A 142 19.48 -1.04 -10.18
N LYS A 143 18.90 -1.35 -11.34
CA LYS A 143 17.51 -1.84 -11.40
C LYS A 143 17.40 -3.31 -10.97
N ASP A 144 18.53 -4.03 -10.93
CA ASP A 144 18.60 -5.44 -10.54
C ASP A 144 17.60 -6.34 -11.28
N GLU A 145 17.45 -6.13 -12.59
CA GLU A 145 16.54 -6.91 -13.44
C GLU A 145 16.84 -8.43 -13.41
N GLU A 146 18.06 -8.79 -13.02
CA GLU A 146 18.53 -10.18 -12.88
C GLU A 146 18.31 -10.77 -11.47
N GLY A 147 17.86 -9.96 -10.50
CA GLY A 147 17.58 -10.37 -9.11
C GLY A 147 18.84 -10.73 -8.30
N THR A 148 20.01 -10.24 -8.71
CA THR A 148 21.30 -10.58 -8.11
C THR A 148 21.44 -9.96 -6.72
N LEU A 149 21.06 -8.69 -6.56
CA LEU A 149 21.05 -8.03 -5.26
C LEU A 149 19.93 -8.59 -4.37
N GLU A 150 18.78 -8.93 -4.94
CA GLU A 150 17.68 -9.55 -4.19
C GLU A 150 18.10 -10.83 -3.44
N VAL A 151 18.83 -11.73 -4.11
CA VAL A 151 19.34 -12.96 -3.48
C VAL A 151 20.29 -12.65 -2.32
N LEU A 152 21.09 -11.59 -2.44
CA LEU A 152 22.00 -11.17 -1.36
C LEU A 152 21.23 -10.68 -0.14
N TYR A 153 20.21 -9.85 -0.34
CA TYR A 153 19.42 -9.33 0.78
C TYR A 153 18.74 -10.46 1.56
N TRP A 154 18.29 -11.52 0.90
CA TRP A 154 17.76 -12.71 1.60
C TRP A 154 18.83 -13.49 2.36
N ASN A 155 19.99 -13.71 1.75
CA ASN A 155 21.09 -14.49 2.37
C ASN A 155 21.74 -13.76 3.56
N PHE A 156 21.65 -12.43 3.57
CA PHE A 156 22.21 -11.56 4.60
C PHE A 156 21.13 -10.72 5.29
N ALA A 157 19.90 -11.21 5.34
CA ALA A 157 18.84 -10.56 6.11
C ALA A 157 19.26 -10.42 7.58
N LEU A 158 18.84 -9.32 8.21
CA LEU A 158 19.16 -8.90 9.58
C LEU A 158 20.67 -8.74 9.85
N THR A 159 21.51 -8.73 8.81
CA THR A 159 22.96 -8.60 8.92
C THR A 159 23.36 -7.15 8.68
N ARG A 160 24.16 -6.55 9.57
CA ARG A 160 24.70 -5.20 9.36
C ARG A 160 25.69 -5.20 8.19
N ILE A 161 25.48 -4.27 7.27
CA ILE A 161 26.23 -4.15 6.01
C ILE A 161 27.05 -2.88 6.04
N ALA A 162 28.30 -2.95 5.59
CA ALA A 162 29.08 -1.77 5.22
C ALA A 162 29.38 -1.82 3.72
N VAL A 163 29.22 -0.69 3.03
CA VAL A 163 29.49 -0.56 1.60
C VAL A 163 30.68 0.37 1.35
N SER A 164 31.70 -0.16 0.69
CA SER A 164 32.91 0.54 0.29
C SER A 164 33.21 0.32 -1.19
N ALA A 165 34.29 0.91 -1.70
CA ALA A 165 34.72 0.75 -3.08
C ALA A 165 36.25 0.78 -3.19
N LEU A 166 36.76 0.27 -4.30
CA LEU A 166 38.15 0.54 -4.72
C LEU A 166 38.34 2.05 -4.93
N ARG A 167 39.55 2.55 -4.68
CA ARG A 167 39.85 3.98 -4.77
C ARG A 167 39.49 4.55 -6.14
N CYS A 168 39.88 3.87 -7.21
CA CYS A 168 39.59 4.31 -8.57
C CYS A 168 38.08 4.36 -8.87
N TYR A 169 37.29 3.44 -8.31
CA TYR A 169 35.82 3.45 -8.45
C TYR A 169 35.21 4.60 -7.64
N ALA A 170 35.67 4.81 -6.40
CA ALA A 170 35.20 5.95 -5.59
C ALA A 170 35.52 7.31 -6.25
N GLU A 171 36.71 7.48 -6.84
CA GLU A 171 37.12 8.72 -7.49
C GLU A 171 36.42 8.98 -8.83
N LYS A 172 36.15 7.92 -9.62
CA LYS A 172 35.63 8.07 -11.00
C LYS A 172 34.14 7.82 -11.13
N LYS A 173 33.58 7.01 -10.23
CA LYS A 173 32.17 6.62 -10.18
C LYS A 173 31.55 6.98 -8.81
N GLY A 174 32.04 8.03 -8.15
CA GLY A 174 31.56 8.43 -6.80
C GLY A 174 30.05 8.66 -6.73
N HIS A 175 29.44 9.30 -7.74
CA HIS A 175 27.98 9.47 -7.79
C HIS A 175 27.25 8.11 -7.84
N PHE A 176 27.74 7.16 -8.63
CA PHE A 176 27.15 5.83 -8.71
C PHE A 176 27.35 5.04 -7.42
N LEU A 177 28.50 5.17 -6.75
CA LEU A 177 28.75 4.57 -5.45
C LEU A 177 27.75 5.05 -4.40
N GLU A 178 27.46 6.35 -4.34
CA GLU A 178 26.44 6.88 -3.42
C GLU A 178 25.05 6.33 -3.76
N GLN A 179 24.68 6.25 -5.05
CA GLN A 179 23.42 5.60 -5.46
C GLN A 179 23.35 4.12 -5.06
N LEU A 180 24.45 3.37 -5.23
CA LEU A 180 24.55 1.97 -4.83
C LEU A 180 24.42 1.81 -3.32
N ARG A 181 25.06 2.68 -2.52
CA ARG A 181 24.93 2.72 -1.06
C ARG A 181 23.50 2.90 -0.62
N HIS A 182 22.84 3.94 -1.15
CA HIS A 182 21.44 4.23 -0.81
C HIS A 182 20.51 3.09 -1.22
N LYS A 183 20.71 2.50 -2.40
CA LYS A 183 19.92 1.35 -2.84
C LYS A 183 20.11 0.16 -1.89
N ILE A 184 21.35 -0.20 -1.56
CA ILE A 184 21.64 -1.32 -0.66
C ILE A 184 21.04 -1.09 0.73
N ALA A 185 21.21 0.12 1.29
CA ALA A 185 20.65 0.48 2.59
C ALA A 185 19.12 0.34 2.58
N HIS A 186 18.46 0.97 1.61
CA HIS A 186 17.01 0.96 1.48
C HIS A 186 16.42 -0.44 1.26
N ASP A 187 16.96 -1.19 0.30
CA ASP A 187 16.46 -2.54 0.01
C ASP A 187 16.70 -3.48 1.21
N ALA A 188 17.86 -3.37 1.87
CA ALA A 188 18.15 -4.13 3.08
C ALA A 188 17.20 -3.75 4.22
N ALA A 189 16.90 -2.47 4.42
CA ALA A 189 15.96 -2.00 5.44
C ALA A 189 14.55 -2.56 5.22
N ILE A 190 14.03 -2.50 3.99
CA ILE A 190 12.73 -3.09 3.63
C ILE A 190 12.72 -4.60 3.90
N LYS A 191 13.74 -5.33 3.43
CA LYS A 191 13.81 -6.78 3.63
C LYS A 191 14.01 -7.14 5.11
N ASN A 192 14.75 -6.35 5.87
CA ASN A 192 14.93 -6.55 7.30
C ASN A 192 13.63 -6.35 8.07
N ALA A 193 12.87 -5.28 7.77
CA ALA A 193 11.56 -5.05 8.37
C ALA A 193 10.59 -6.21 8.09
N LEU A 194 10.57 -6.69 6.84
CA LEU A 194 9.76 -7.85 6.45
C LEU A 194 10.16 -9.10 7.23
N VAL A 195 11.45 -9.47 7.20
CA VAL A 195 11.95 -10.67 7.88
C VAL A 195 11.72 -10.58 9.38
N ASP A 196 11.98 -9.43 9.99
CA ASP A 196 11.77 -9.22 11.41
C ASP A 196 10.29 -9.39 11.80
N GLU A 197 9.34 -8.89 10.99
CA GLU A 197 7.91 -9.13 11.19
C GLU A 197 7.57 -10.63 11.17
N TYR A 198 8.08 -11.38 10.18
CA TYR A 198 7.87 -12.83 10.10
C TYR A 198 8.50 -13.59 11.27
N MET A 199 9.71 -13.20 11.70
CA MET A 199 10.40 -13.82 12.83
C MET A 199 9.69 -13.54 14.16
N ARG A 200 8.88 -12.47 14.23
CA ARG A 200 7.92 -12.18 15.30
C ARG A 200 6.54 -12.76 15.03
N TYR A 201 6.47 -13.84 14.25
CA TYR A 201 5.26 -14.61 13.96
C TYR A 201 4.14 -13.81 13.27
N GLY A 202 4.48 -12.67 12.64
CA GLY A 202 3.50 -11.76 12.05
C GLY A 202 2.57 -11.13 13.09
N GLY A 203 2.95 -11.12 14.39
CA GLY A 203 2.03 -10.78 15.47
C GLY A 203 1.38 -9.40 15.33
N ALA A 204 2.14 -8.39 14.89
CA ALA A 204 1.63 -7.03 14.65
C ALA A 204 0.63 -6.95 13.49
N PHE A 205 0.79 -7.78 12.47
CA PHE A 205 -0.17 -7.89 11.38
C PHE A 205 -1.44 -8.63 11.85
N PHE A 206 -1.29 -9.80 12.45
CA PHE A 206 -2.42 -10.66 12.82
C PHE A 206 -3.30 -10.08 13.93
N ILE A 207 -2.72 -9.32 14.87
CA ILE A 207 -3.52 -8.61 15.89
C ILE A 207 -4.46 -7.57 15.27
N ASN A 208 -4.01 -6.86 14.22
CA ASN A 208 -4.84 -5.94 13.46
C ASN A 208 -5.87 -6.73 12.64
N PHE A 209 -5.39 -7.72 11.90
CA PHE A 209 -6.19 -8.49 10.96
C PHE A 209 -7.38 -9.18 11.62
N TYR A 210 -7.18 -10.00 12.65
CA TYR A 210 -8.27 -10.76 13.28
C TYR A 210 -9.28 -9.83 13.96
N GLN A 211 -8.81 -8.76 14.61
CA GLN A 211 -9.72 -7.79 15.24
C GLN A 211 -10.60 -7.09 14.20
N ASN A 212 -10.02 -6.62 13.10
CA ASN A 212 -10.77 -5.93 12.05
C ASN A 212 -11.70 -6.89 11.30
N MET A 213 -11.25 -8.12 11.03
CA MET A 213 -12.02 -9.14 10.33
C MET A 213 -13.33 -9.46 11.05
N LEU A 214 -13.36 -9.46 12.38
CA LEU A 214 -14.58 -9.65 13.17
C LEU A 214 -15.65 -8.56 12.95
N TYR A 215 -15.32 -7.45 12.28
CA TYR A 215 -16.25 -6.38 11.91
C TYR A 215 -16.57 -6.34 10.41
N LEU A 216 -16.12 -7.32 9.63
CA LEU A 216 -16.52 -7.48 8.24
C LEU A 216 -18.06 -7.55 8.06
N PRO A 217 -18.86 -8.16 8.96
CA PRO A 217 -20.32 -8.15 8.84
C PRO A 217 -20.96 -6.75 8.82
N GLN A 218 -20.29 -5.74 9.39
CA GLN A 218 -20.76 -4.34 9.38
C GLN A 218 -20.05 -3.49 8.31
N SER A 219 -19.37 -4.13 7.36
CA SER A 219 -18.61 -3.49 6.28
C SER A 219 -19.23 -3.81 4.92
N TYR A 220 -18.87 -3.02 3.92
CA TYR A 220 -19.31 -3.16 2.53
C TYR A 220 -18.12 -3.63 1.67
N LEU A 221 -18.39 -4.38 0.60
CA LEU A 221 -17.34 -4.83 -0.31
C LEU A 221 -16.91 -3.71 -1.26
N GLY A 222 -15.75 -3.10 -0.99
CA GLY A 222 -15.15 -2.03 -1.79
C GLY A 222 -14.88 -2.44 -3.24
N ASN A 223 -14.52 -3.69 -3.52
CA ASN A 223 -14.29 -4.18 -4.89
C ASN A 223 -15.51 -4.00 -5.81
N ARG A 224 -16.74 -3.91 -5.27
CA ARG A 224 -17.94 -3.67 -6.09
C ARG A 224 -18.02 -2.25 -6.67
N PHE A 225 -17.15 -1.33 -6.23
CA PHE A 225 -16.97 -0.02 -6.86
C PHE A 225 -16.16 -0.10 -8.17
N PHE A 226 -15.49 -1.22 -8.46
CA PHE A 226 -14.66 -1.35 -9.65
C PHE A 226 -15.51 -1.24 -10.93
N GLY A 227 -15.05 -0.40 -11.86
CA GLY A 227 -15.75 0.01 -13.07
C GLY A 227 -16.97 0.92 -12.86
N LYS A 228 -17.37 1.24 -11.62
CA LYS A 228 -18.59 2.01 -11.33
C LYS A 228 -18.44 3.51 -11.54
N PHE A 229 -17.25 4.00 -11.85
CA PHE A 229 -16.95 5.42 -12.10
C PHE A 229 -16.19 5.58 -13.42
N PHE A 230 -16.50 4.71 -14.39
CA PHE A 230 -15.91 4.75 -15.72
C PHE A 230 -15.96 6.16 -16.35
N LYS A 231 -14.79 6.69 -16.71
CA LYS A 231 -14.60 8.03 -17.30
C LYS A 231 -15.10 9.19 -16.43
N VAL A 232 -15.25 8.97 -15.13
CA VAL A 232 -15.42 10.05 -14.14
C VAL A 232 -14.01 10.49 -13.71
N PRO A 233 -13.70 11.79 -13.71
CA PRO A 233 -12.40 12.26 -13.22
C PRO A 233 -12.21 11.95 -11.74
N ALA A 234 -10.98 11.61 -11.33
CA ALA A 234 -10.60 11.45 -9.93
C ALA A 234 -9.49 12.43 -9.54
N ILE A 235 -9.60 13.00 -8.34
CA ILE A 235 -8.57 13.82 -7.71
C ILE A 235 -8.05 13.07 -6.48
N ILE A 236 -6.75 12.80 -6.46
CA ILE A 236 -6.06 12.13 -5.36
C ILE A 236 -5.28 13.18 -4.57
N CYS A 237 -5.68 13.40 -3.32
CA CYS A 237 -5.08 14.39 -2.44
C CYS A 237 -3.99 13.75 -1.56
N GLY A 238 -2.77 14.28 -1.65
CA GLY A 238 -1.70 14.07 -0.68
C GLY A 238 -1.75 15.12 0.45
N ALA A 239 -0.89 14.96 1.45
CA ALA A 239 -0.82 15.86 2.62
C ALA A 239 0.28 16.93 2.53
N GLY A 240 0.93 17.05 1.38
CA GLY A 240 2.06 17.94 1.16
C GLY A 240 1.69 19.42 1.21
N PRO A 241 2.64 20.32 1.52
CA PRO A 241 2.37 21.75 1.72
C PRO A 241 1.63 22.44 0.57
N SER A 242 1.83 21.99 -0.68
CA SER A 242 1.18 22.58 -1.85
C SER A 242 -0.34 22.40 -1.88
N LEU A 243 -0.92 21.45 -1.11
CA LEU A 243 -2.37 21.24 -1.03
C LEU A 243 -3.11 22.53 -0.63
N SER A 244 -2.52 23.30 0.29
CA SER A 244 -3.09 24.55 0.80
C SER A 244 -3.41 25.58 -0.29
N LYS A 245 -2.68 25.56 -1.42
CA LYS A 245 -2.92 26.44 -2.58
C LYS A 245 -4.24 26.12 -3.30
N ASN A 246 -4.72 24.88 -3.20
CA ASN A 246 -5.76 24.33 -4.04
C ASN A 246 -7.07 24.00 -3.30
N VAL A 247 -7.11 24.06 -1.97
CA VAL A 247 -8.31 23.74 -1.17
C VAL A 247 -9.57 24.45 -1.66
N ALA A 248 -9.50 25.77 -1.89
CA ALA A 248 -10.68 26.54 -2.29
C ALA A 248 -11.22 26.08 -3.65
N LEU A 249 -10.33 25.78 -4.60
CA LEU A 249 -10.70 25.26 -5.92
C LEU A 249 -11.27 23.84 -5.81
N LEU A 250 -10.65 22.96 -5.01
CA LEU A 250 -11.15 21.60 -4.77
C LEU A 250 -12.61 21.59 -4.30
N GLY A 251 -12.98 22.54 -3.42
CA GLY A 251 -14.37 22.77 -2.99
C GLY A 251 -15.38 22.87 -4.13
N SER A 252 -14.99 23.59 -5.20
CA SER A 252 -15.85 23.81 -6.38
C SER A 252 -15.85 22.66 -7.39
N LEU A 253 -15.09 21.60 -7.15
CA LEU A 253 -14.94 20.46 -8.08
C LEU A 253 -15.62 19.18 -7.57
N LEU A 254 -16.32 19.23 -6.43
CA LEU A 254 -16.99 18.07 -5.84
C LEU A 254 -18.12 17.49 -6.71
N ASP A 255 -18.68 18.28 -7.61
CA ASP A 255 -19.66 17.83 -8.59
C ASP A 255 -19.02 17.42 -9.92
N LYS A 256 -17.69 17.53 -10.06
CA LYS A 256 -16.97 17.30 -11.33
C LYS A 256 -15.97 16.16 -11.27
N ALA A 257 -15.46 15.84 -10.09
CA ALA A 257 -14.49 14.78 -9.88
C ALA A 257 -14.69 14.08 -8.53
N VAL A 258 -14.44 12.78 -8.49
CA VAL A 258 -14.36 12.03 -7.24
C VAL A 258 -13.07 12.44 -6.52
N VAL A 259 -13.13 12.68 -5.22
CA VAL A 259 -11.98 13.19 -4.46
C VAL A 259 -11.62 12.19 -3.37
N PHE A 260 -10.36 11.75 -3.36
CA PHE A 260 -9.81 10.80 -2.40
C PHE A 260 -8.84 11.51 -1.46
N ALA A 261 -8.88 11.16 -0.17
CA ALA A 261 -7.88 11.60 0.79
C ALA A 261 -7.61 10.52 1.85
N GLY A 262 -6.38 10.04 1.92
CA GLY A 262 -5.94 9.06 2.92
C GLY A 262 -5.16 9.70 4.07
N GLY A 263 -5.25 9.12 5.27
CA GLY A 263 -4.44 9.49 6.43
C GLY A 263 -4.38 11.00 6.69
N SER A 264 -3.18 11.58 6.62
CA SER A 264 -2.95 13.01 6.89
C SER A 264 -3.65 13.96 5.91
N ALA A 265 -3.91 13.54 4.66
CA ALA A 265 -4.57 14.40 3.67
C ALA A 265 -6.02 14.70 4.08
N LEU A 266 -6.70 13.71 4.67
CA LEU A 266 -8.05 13.87 5.20
C LEU A 266 -8.11 14.96 6.28
N ASN A 267 -7.07 15.06 7.12
CA ASN A 267 -7.00 16.06 8.18
C ASN A 267 -6.79 17.47 7.65
N VAL A 268 -5.93 17.64 6.63
CA VAL A 268 -5.74 18.94 5.96
C VAL A 268 -7.06 19.41 5.35
N LEU A 269 -7.75 18.52 4.65
CA LEU A 269 -9.02 18.82 4.01
C LEU A 269 -10.12 19.16 5.03
N ASN A 270 -10.23 18.39 6.10
CA ASN A 270 -11.18 18.66 7.19
C ASN A 270 -10.89 20.00 7.88
N ALA A 271 -9.62 20.28 8.21
CA ALA A 271 -9.21 21.57 8.78
C ALA A 271 -9.57 22.74 7.87
N ALA A 272 -9.55 22.50 6.57
CA ALA A 272 -9.92 23.46 5.54
C ALA A 272 -11.42 23.40 5.16
N ARG A 273 -12.25 22.72 5.97
CA ARG A 273 -13.72 22.64 5.88
C ARG A 273 -14.22 22.00 4.59
N PHE A 274 -13.46 21.02 4.09
CA PHE A 274 -13.73 20.29 2.88
C PHE A 274 -13.82 18.80 3.17
N GLN A 275 -14.96 18.17 2.86
CA GLN A 275 -15.11 16.72 2.97
C GLN A 275 -14.86 16.06 1.61
N PRO A 276 -13.87 15.16 1.49
CA PRO A 276 -13.67 14.37 0.28
C PRO A 276 -14.78 13.33 0.10
N HIS A 277 -14.85 12.77 -1.10
CA HIS A 277 -15.79 11.69 -1.43
C HIS A 277 -15.40 10.36 -0.77
N PHE A 278 -14.09 10.09 -0.68
CA PHE A 278 -13.56 8.87 -0.10
C PHE A 278 -12.38 9.15 0.84
N GLY A 279 -12.39 8.45 1.96
CA GLY A 279 -11.22 8.20 2.80
C GLY A 279 -10.55 6.88 2.42
N ALA A 280 -9.29 6.71 2.81
CA ALA A 280 -8.63 5.41 2.73
C ALA A 280 -7.59 5.20 3.84
N GLY A 281 -7.32 3.94 4.18
CA GLY A 281 -6.32 3.57 5.19
C GLY A 281 -5.91 2.10 5.14
N ILE A 282 -4.61 1.85 5.10
CA ILE A 282 -4.00 0.51 5.08
C ILE A 282 -2.83 0.36 6.06
N ASP A 283 -2.43 1.44 6.74
CA ASP A 283 -1.23 1.43 7.56
C ASP A 283 -1.46 0.67 8.89
N PRO A 284 -0.58 -0.28 9.27
CA PRO A 284 -0.76 -1.09 10.47
C PRO A 284 -0.36 -0.38 11.78
N ASN A 285 0.10 0.88 11.71
CA ASN A 285 0.83 1.55 12.78
C ASN A 285 -0.09 2.41 13.67
N SER A 286 0.25 2.51 14.96
CA SER A 286 -0.52 3.25 15.96
C SER A 286 -0.65 4.75 15.70
N MET A 287 0.30 5.36 14.97
CA MET A 287 0.24 6.77 14.56
C MET A 287 -1.04 7.11 13.76
N GLN A 288 -1.68 6.11 13.13
CA GLN A 288 -2.95 6.31 12.45
C GLN A 288 -4.09 6.66 13.38
N LEU A 289 -4.04 6.24 14.65
CA LEU A 289 -5.08 6.56 15.63
C LEU A 289 -5.20 8.07 15.79
N ALA A 290 -4.07 8.77 15.99
CA ALA A 290 -4.06 10.23 16.12
C ALA A 290 -4.55 10.95 14.85
N ARG A 291 -4.28 10.36 13.67
CA ARG A 291 -4.74 10.91 12.39
C ARG A 291 -6.25 10.78 12.23
N LEU A 292 -6.83 9.61 12.50
CA LEU A 292 -8.27 9.41 12.35
C LEU A 292 -9.09 10.00 13.50
N SER A 293 -8.55 10.07 14.73
CA SER A 293 -9.27 10.65 15.87
C SER A 293 -9.50 12.16 15.72
N SER A 294 -8.64 12.86 14.99
CA SER A 294 -8.76 14.29 14.68
C SER A 294 -9.61 14.58 13.44
N SER A 295 -10.07 13.54 12.72
CA SER A 295 -10.88 13.68 11.52
C SER A 295 -12.32 14.07 11.85
N GLN A 296 -12.86 15.05 11.10
CA GLN A 296 -14.27 15.45 11.13
C GLN A 296 -15.09 14.84 9.97
N GLY A 297 -14.48 13.93 9.21
CA GLY A 297 -15.11 13.21 8.09
C GLY A 297 -15.97 12.04 8.57
N TYR A 298 -16.89 12.25 9.51
CA TYR A 298 -17.59 11.17 10.22
C TYR A 298 -18.40 10.23 9.32
N GLU A 299 -18.95 10.73 8.20
CA GLU A 299 -19.80 9.93 7.31
C GLU A 299 -19.16 9.67 5.94
N VAL A 300 -17.84 9.94 5.82
CA VAL A 300 -17.08 9.71 4.58
C VAL A 300 -16.86 8.21 4.40
N PRO A 301 -17.28 7.61 3.26
CA PRO A 301 -16.96 6.22 2.93
C PRO A 301 -15.46 5.99 2.89
N PHE A 302 -14.99 4.90 3.49
CA PHE A 302 -13.57 4.72 3.80
C PHE A 302 -13.07 3.37 3.30
N PHE A 303 -12.19 3.38 2.30
CA PHE A 303 -11.52 2.18 1.79
C PHE A 303 -10.46 1.67 2.76
N TYR A 304 -10.49 0.38 3.07
CA TYR A 304 -9.52 -0.21 3.98
C TYR A 304 -9.19 -1.66 3.62
N ARG A 305 -8.05 -2.13 4.13
CA ARG A 305 -7.69 -3.55 4.24
C ARG A 305 -7.58 -3.93 5.71
N ASN A 306 -7.78 -5.20 6.03
CA ASN A 306 -7.79 -5.68 7.43
C ASN A 306 -6.46 -5.48 8.17
N ARG A 307 -5.37 -5.20 7.46
CA ARG A 307 -4.06 -4.84 8.06
C ARG A 307 -4.04 -3.48 8.76
N LEU A 308 -5.00 -2.59 8.49
CA LEU A 308 -5.11 -1.27 9.13
C LEU A 308 -5.04 -1.39 10.66
N PHE A 309 -4.38 -0.44 11.33
CA PHE A 309 -4.29 -0.45 12.79
C PHE A 309 -5.68 -0.55 13.45
N HIS A 310 -5.91 -1.57 14.28
CA HIS A 310 -7.27 -1.91 14.73
C HIS A 310 -7.95 -0.79 15.52
N GLU A 311 -7.24 -0.03 16.35
CA GLU A 311 -7.85 1.08 17.09
C GLU A 311 -8.24 2.23 16.17
N ALA A 312 -7.42 2.51 15.16
CA ALA A 312 -7.72 3.52 14.15
C ALA A 312 -8.94 3.10 13.30
N PHE A 313 -9.05 1.82 12.96
CA PHE A 313 -10.21 1.26 12.26
C PHE A 313 -11.53 1.54 13.00
N HIS A 314 -11.52 1.54 14.34
CA HIS A 314 -12.70 1.85 15.15
C HIS A 314 -13.09 3.32 15.19
N MET A 315 -12.21 4.23 14.72
CA MET A 315 -12.52 5.65 14.60
C MET A 315 -13.25 5.97 13.28
N ILE A 316 -13.36 4.99 12.37
CA ILE A 316 -14.11 5.16 11.12
C ILE A 316 -15.61 5.07 11.43
N HIS A 317 -16.29 6.21 11.32
CA HIS A 317 -17.74 6.30 11.52
C HIS A 317 -18.53 6.13 10.21
N GLY A 318 -17.91 6.36 9.05
CA GLY A 318 -18.54 6.24 7.74
C GLY A 318 -18.64 4.79 7.27
N PRO A 319 -19.25 4.55 6.09
CA PRO A 319 -19.26 3.22 5.48
C PRO A 319 -17.84 2.68 5.29
N ARG A 320 -17.56 1.52 5.90
CA ARG A 320 -16.26 0.83 5.80
C ARG A 320 -16.24 -0.02 4.54
N LEU A 321 -15.41 0.34 3.57
CA LEU A 321 -15.31 -0.31 2.26
C LEU A 321 -14.11 -1.27 2.26
N TYR A 322 -14.37 -2.54 2.53
CA TYR A 322 -13.36 -3.60 2.56
C TYR A 322 -12.86 -3.88 1.14
N VAL A 323 -11.57 -3.72 0.90
CA VAL A 323 -10.92 -4.15 -0.34
C VAL A 323 -10.23 -5.49 -0.07
N THR A 324 -10.44 -6.46 -0.95
CA THR A 324 -9.89 -7.82 -0.81
C THR A 324 -8.36 -7.84 -0.72
N GLY A 325 -7.86 -8.90 -0.10
CA GLY A 325 -6.44 -9.12 0.15
C GLY A 325 -5.92 -8.44 1.43
N SER A 326 -4.70 -8.84 1.83
CA SER A 326 -4.13 -8.41 3.11
C SER A 326 -2.72 -7.86 3.05
N GLY A 327 -2.12 -7.68 1.87
CA GLY A 327 -0.82 -7.01 1.75
C GLY A 327 0.32 -7.79 2.38
N GLY A 328 0.65 -8.94 1.78
CA GLY A 328 1.80 -9.76 2.19
C GLY A 328 1.47 -11.01 3.01
N TYR A 329 0.19 -11.30 3.27
CA TYR A 329 -0.27 -12.58 3.84
C TYR A 329 -1.49 -13.10 3.08
N ASP A 330 -1.67 -14.42 3.05
CA ASP A 330 -2.74 -15.09 2.30
C ASP A 330 -3.98 -15.36 3.16
N VAL A 331 -3.96 -15.00 4.44
CA VAL A 331 -5.05 -15.27 5.39
C VAL A 331 -6.38 -14.63 4.97
N ALA A 332 -6.36 -13.48 4.28
CA ALA A 332 -7.57 -12.88 3.72
C ALA A 332 -8.28 -13.82 2.73
N GLU A 333 -7.52 -14.53 1.90
CA GLU A 333 -8.05 -15.44 0.87
C GLU A 333 -8.86 -16.56 1.51
N TYR A 334 -8.46 -17.06 2.68
CA TYR A 334 -9.24 -18.06 3.43
C TYR A 334 -10.66 -17.58 3.73
N PHE A 335 -10.82 -16.36 4.21
CA PHE A 335 -12.14 -15.80 4.52
C PHE A 335 -12.91 -15.48 3.24
N GLU A 336 -12.23 -14.91 2.24
CA GLU A 336 -12.84 -14.53 0.97
C GLU A 336 -13.42 -15.75 0.24
N GLU A 337 -12.67 -16.86 0.16
CA GLU A 337 -13.16 -18.12 -0.40
C GLU A 337 -14.35 -18.68 0.40
N LYS A 338 -14.29 -18.65 1.73
CA LYS A 338 -15.38 -19.14 2.60
C LYS A 338 -16.66 -18.32 2.46
N PHE A 339 -16.55 -17.03 2.16
CA PHE A 339 -17.67 -16.13 1.94
C PHE A 339 -18.08 -15.99 0.46
N ASP A 340 -17.47 -16.74 -0.45
CA ASP A 340 -17.66 -16.61 -1.90
C ASP A 340 -17.46 -15.15 -2.38
N ILE A 341 -16.50 -14.46 -1.77
CA ILE A 341 -16.05 -13.14 -2.19
C ILE A 341 -14.95 -13.34 -3.21
N LYS A 342 -15.19 -12.86 -4.44
CA LYS A 342 -14.17 -12.90 -5.49
C LYS A 342 -13.04 -11.94 -5.14
N ALA A 343 -11.85 -12.49 -4.97
CA ALA A 343 -10.63 -11.73 -4.80
C ALA A 343 -10.16 -11.22 -6.17
N ASP A 344 -10.21 -9.92 -6.38
CA ASP A 344 -9.51 -9.27 -7.48
C ASP A 344 -8.11 -8.89 -6.99
N PHE A 345 -7.08 -9.21 -7.76
CA PHE A 345 -5.72 -8.79 -7.44
C PHE A 345 -5.64 -7.27 -7.52
N LEU A 346 -5.16 -6.65 -6.45
CA LEU A 346 -4.99 -5.20 -6.36
C LEU A 346 -3.66 -4.90 -5.67
N ASP A 347 -2.76 -4.23 -6.38
CA ASP A 347 -1.50 -3.74 -5.82
C ASP A 347 -1.78 -2.58 -4.86
N GLU A 348 -1.44 -2.76 -3.58
CA GLU A 348 -1.63 -1.71 -2.58
C GLU A 348 -0.64 -0.55 -2.71
N GLY A 349 0.42 -0.72 -3.51
CA GLY A 349 1.53 0.20 -3.56
C GLY A 349 2.25 0.31 -2.20
N HIS A 350 3.00 1.39 -2.01
CA HIS A 350 3.84 1.56 -0.81
C HIS A 350 3.14 2.30 0.34
N ASN A 351 2.07 3.06 0.04
CA ASN A 351 1.37 3.86 1.02
C ASN A 351 -0.11 4.04 0.66
N VAL A 352 -0.85 4.71 1.55
CA VAL A 352 -2.28 4.98 1.39
C VAL A 352 -2.63 5.79 0.14
N VAL A 353 -1.73 6.65 -0.33
CA VAL A 353 -1.97 7.44 -1.55
C VAL A 353 -1.87 6.55 -2.77
N ASN A 354 -0.86 5.70 -2.89
CA ASN A 354 -0.77 4.71 -3.96
C ASN A 354 -2.01 3.80 -3.98
N PHE A 355 -2.47 3.37 -2.81
CA PHE A 355 -3.72 2.62 -2.67
C PHE A 355 -4.94 3.38 -3.20
N CYS A 356 -5.07 4.69 -2.93
CA CYS A 356 -6.11 5.52 -3.53
C CYS A 356 -6.00 5.60 -5.06
N VAL A 357 -4.78 5.69 -5.61
CA VAL A 357 -4.55 5.70 -7.07
C VAL A 357 -5.04 4.41 -7.69
N GLN A 358 -4.65 3.27 -7.11
CA GLN A 358 -5.07 1.95 -7.58
C GLN A 358 -6.59 1.79 -7.52
N VAL A 359 -7.22 2.16 -6.39
CA VAL A 359 -8.68 2.10 -6.25
C VAL A 359 -9.38 2.99 -7.28
N ALA A 360 -8.89 4.21 -7.52
CA ALA A 360 -9.46 5.11 -8.53
C ALA A 360 -9.31 4.53 -9.95
N GLN A 361 -8.18 3.91 -10.26
CA GLN A 361 -7.97 3.21 -11.53
C GLN A 361 -8.94 2.04 -11.71
N GLU A 362 -9.10 1.19 -10.69
CA GLU A 362 -10.02 0.04 -10.73
C GLU A 362 -11.49 0.49 -10.79
N MET A 363 -11.84 1.62 -10.17
CA MET A 363 -13.15 2.26 -10.32
C MET A 363 -13.43 2.75 -11.75
N GLY A 364 -12.41 2.81 -12.61
CA GLY A 364 -12.50 3.24 -14.01
C GLY A 364 -12.36 4.74 -14.20
N CYS A 365 -11.84 5.46 -13.21
CA CYS A 365 -11.72 6.91 -13.26
C CYS A 365 -10.70 7.37 -14.31
N ASP A 366 -11.02 8.45 -15.02
CA ASP A 366 -10.15 9.06 -16.04
C ASP A 366 -10.62 10.50 -16.34
N PRO A 367 -9.75 11.53 -16.24
CA PRO A 367 -8.35 11.46 -15.79
C PRO A 367 -8.20 11.20 -14.29
N ILE A 368 -7.01 10.75 -13.88
CA ILE A 368 -6.55 10.74 -12.49
C ILE A 368 -5.61 11.95 -12.28
N ILE A 369 -5.96 12.80 -11.32
CA ILE A 369 -5.34 14.10 -11.07
C ILE A 369 -4.73 14.09 -9.67
N PHE A 370 -3.44 14.41 -9.54
CA PHE A 370 -2.76 14.44 -8.25
C PHE A 370 -2.66 15.86 -7.70
N VAL A 371 -2.97 16.07 -6.41
CA VAL A 371 -2.87 17.38 -5.76
C VAL A 371 -2.24 17.22 -4.39
N GLY A 372 -1.32 18.10 -4.00
CA GLY A 372 -0.74 18.07 -2.66
C GLY A 372 0.23 16.92 -2.41
N MET A 373 0.84 16.35 -3.45
CA MET A 373 1.80 15.26 -3.36
C MET A 373 3.23 15.78 -3.61
N ASP A 374 3.71 16.63 -2.70
CA ASP A 374 5.00 17.32 -2.84
C ASP A 374 6.20 16.37 -2.86
N LEU A 375 6.18 15.28 -2.07
CA LEU A 375 7.27 14.30 -1.97
C LEU A 375 8.63 14.95 -1.65
N ALA A 376 8.59 16.06 -0.92
CA ALA A 376 9.74 16.89 -0.57
C ALA A 376 9.40 17.79 0.63
N PHE A 377 10.44 18.33 1.26
CA PHE A 377 10.31 19.37 2.30
C PHE A 377 10.04 20.75 1.67
N THR A 378 8.92 20.90 0.96
CA THR A 378 8.55 22.14 0.25
C THR A 378 8.44 23.30 1.22
N GLY A 379 9.26 24.34 1.02
CA GLY A 379 9.32 25.49 1.93
C GLY A 379 9.76 25.11 3.36
N MET A 380 10.58 24.05 3.50
CA MET A 380 11.04 23.49 4.78
C MET A 380 9.91 22.94 5.67
N LYS A 381 8.83 22.48 5.05
CA LYS A 381 7.69 21.83 5.70
C LYS A 381 7.46 20.46 5.11
N GLU A 382 7.13 19.49 5.96
CA GLU A 382 6.76 18.13 5.55
C GLU A 382 5.29 18.02 5.14
N TYR A 383 4.40 18.71 5.86
CA TYR A 383 2.95 18.66 5.67
C TYR A 383 2.34 20.06 5.52
N ALA A 384 1.16 20.11 4.91
CA ALA A 384 0.32 21.31 4.96
C ALA A 384 -0.19 21.59 6.39
N PRO A 385 -0.59 22.84 6.70
CA PRO A 385 -1.19 23.17 7.98
C PRO A 385 -2.40 22.27 8.28
N GLY A 386 -2.53 21.79 9.53
CA GLY A 386 -3.63 20.93 9.98
C GLY A 386 -3.26 19.46 10.28
N VAL A 387 -1.99 19.07 10.09
CA VAL A 387 -1.51 17.71 10.44
C VAL A 387 -0.71 17.69 11.75
N VAL A 388 0.20 18.65 11.98
CA VAL A 388 1.02 18.80 13.20
C VAL A 388 1.20 20.30 13.51
N GLU A 389 1.13 20.71 14.79
CA GLU A 389 1.17 22.13 15.21
C GLU A 389 2.51 22.86 14.98
N ASP A 390 3.60 22.17 14.61
CA ASP A 390 4.92 22.80 14.46
C ASP A 390 5.75 22.20 13.28
N ALA A 391 5.21 22.33 12.06
CA ALA A 391 5.76 21.70 10.85
C ALA A 391 7.01 22.40 10.23
N THR A 392 7.62 23.39 10.89
CA THR A 392 8.77 24.12 10.34
C THR A 392 10.06 23.43 10.76
N ILE A 393 10.70 22.71 9.84
CA ILE A 393 11.92 21.95 10.14
C ILE A 393 13.15 22.82 9.80
N CYS A 394 14.08 22.97 10.74
CA CYS A 394 15.34 23.67 10.49
C CYS A 394 16.30 22.77 9.68
N GLN A 395 17.03 23.36 8.74
CA GLN A 395 17.98 22.64 7.86
C GLN A 395 19.01 21.80 8.62
N THR A 396 19.45 22.24 9.80
CA THR A 396 20.33 21.46 10.69
C THR A 396 19.69 20.15 11.16
N LYS A 397 18.41 20.16 11.54
CA LYS A 397 17.69 18.94 11.96
C LYS A 397 17.48 17.93 10.84
N ILE A 398 17.40 18.40 9.58
CA ILE A 398 17.26 17.54 8.39
C ILE A 398 18.59 16.86 8.05
N LEU A 399 19.71 17.55 8.28
CA LEU A 399 21.06 17.05 7.99
C LEU A 399 21.67 16.23 9.14
N ASP A 400 21.19 16.42 10.37
CA ASP A 400 21.63 15.71 11.58
C ASP A 400 20.93 14.33 11.77
N ILE A 401 20.14 13.87 10.80
CA ILE A 401 19.53 12.53 10.85
C ILE A 401 20.65 11.49 10.64
N GLU A 402 21.00 10.78 11.71
CA GLU A 402 22.05 9.75 11.71
C GLU A 402 21.63 8.45 11.00
N ASP A 403 20.33 8.26 10.75
CA ASP A 403 19.80 7.09 10.05
C ASP A 403 20.00 7.24 8.53
N GLU A 404 20.68 6.27 7.89
CA GLU A 404 20.95 6.30 6.45
C GLU A 404 19.65 6.24 5.62
N ASP A 405 18.57 5.67 6.18
CA ASP A 405 17.26 5.50 5.52
C ASP A 405 16.45 6.80 5.41
N ASP A 406 16.61 7.72 6.37
CA ASP A 406 15.93 9.02 6.44
C ASP A 406 16.88 10.20 6.13
N ARG A 407 18.06 9.90 5.57
CA ARG A 407 19.02 10.94 5.16
C ARG A 407 18.44 11.78 4.03
N ALA A 408 18.36 13.08 4.25
CA ALA A 408 17.85 14.00 3.25
C ALA A 408 18.77 14.14 2.03
N LEU A 409 18.15 14.11 0.87
CA LEU A 409 18.77 14.24 -0.44
C LEU A 409 18.39 15.58 -1.04
N LEU A 410 19.35 16.26 -1.68
CA LEU A 410 19.07 17.48 -2.44
C LEU A 410 18.73 17.12 -3.89
N LYS A 411 17.58 17.59 -4.36
CA LYS A 411 17.07 17.42 -5.74
C LYS A 411 16.56 18.77 -6.26
N HIS A 412 16.17 18.81 -7.52
CA HIS A 412 15.44 19.95 -8.07
C HIS A 412 13.94 19.66 -8.04
N ASP A 413 13.16 20.66 -7.68
CA ASP A 413 11.70 20.61 -7.69
C ASP A 413 11.14 20.83 -9.12
N ILE A 414 9.82 20.84 -9.25
CA ILE A 414 9.10 21.06 -10.53
C ILE A 414 9.35 22.44 -11.16
N HIS A 415 9.92 23.38 -10.41
CA HIS A 415 10.29 24.72 -10.87
C HIS A 415 11.78 24.84 -11.19
N GLY A 416 12.56 23.78 -10.95
CA GLY A 416 14.01 23.77 -11.13
C GLY A 416 14.79 24.32 -9.93
N GLU A 417 14.13 24.53 -8.79
CA GLU A 417 14.74 25.05 -7.57
C GLU A 417 15.22 23.90 -6.65
N PRO A 418 16.29 24.08 -5.88
CA PRO A 418 16.81 23.04 -4.99
C PRO A 418 15.84 22.76 -3.83
N VAL A 419 15.50 21.49 -3.62
CA VAL A 419 14.61 21.02 -2.55
C VAL A 419 15.17 19.78 -1.87
N TYR A 420 14.99 19.68 -0.56
CA TYR A 420 15.32 18.47 0.19
C TYR A 420 14.19 17.44 0.06
N THR A 421 14.55 16.18 -0.11
CA THR A 421 13.64 15.03 -0.18
C THR A 421 14.24 13.81 0.53
N LEU A 422 13.49 12.72 0.59
CA LEU A 422 13.89 11.44 1.18
C LEU A 422 13.83 10.34 0.13
N TRP A 423 14.61 9.28 0.30
CA TRP A 423 14.61 8.18 -0.66
C TRP A 423 13.24 7.52 -0.80
N LYS A 424 12.49 7.36 0.30
CA LYS A 424 11.11 6.84 0.27
C LYS A 424 10.16 7.66 -0.62
N TRP A 425 10.34 8.98 -0.67
CA TRP A 425 9.56 9.88 -1.53
C TRP A 425 10.00 9.83 -2.98
N ILE A 426 11.29 9.61 -3.24
CA ILE A 426 11.78 9.33 -4.59
C ILE A 426 11.19 8.02 -5.11
N ALA A 427 11.22 6.96 -4.30
CA ALA A 427 10.62 5.67 -4.64
C ALA A 427 9.10 5.80 -4.92
N GLU A 428 8.39 6.60 -4.13
CA GLU A 428 6.98 6.91 -4.36
C GLU A 428 6.74 7.65 -5.70
N ALA A 429 7.58 8.64 -6.03
CA ALA A 429 7.50 9.33 -7.31
C ALA A 429 7.78 8.39 -8.50
N GLU A 430 8.78 7.52 -8.37
CA GLU A 430 9.11 6.51 -9.38
C GLU A 430 8.00 5.48 -9.55
N TRP A 431 7.35 5.04 -8.46
CA TRP A 431 6.20 4.15 -8.51
C TRP A 431 5.06 4.76 -9.33
N LEU A 432 4.73 6.05 -9.12
CA LEU A 432 3.70 6.74 -9.91
C LEU A 432 4.06 6.80 -11.39
N GLY A 433 5.33 7.08 -11.71
CA GLY A 433 5.81 7.10 -13.09
C GLY A 433 5.75 5.72 -13.76
N ASN A 434 6.04 4.64 -13.03
CA ASN A 434 5.90 3.27 -13.54
C ASN A 434 4.43 2.87 -13.69
N PHE A 435 3.59 3.21 -12.71
CA PHE A 435 2.15 3.00 -12.76
C PHE A 435 1.53 3.68 -14.01
N ALA A 436 1.90 4.92 -14.29
CA ALA A 436 1.45 5.60 -15.51
C ALA A 436 1.87 4.89 -16.82
N LYS A 437 3.05 4.25 -16.85
CA LYS A 437 3.52 3.47 -18.00
C LYS A 437 2.78 2.16 -18.17
N GLU A 438 2.41 1.51 -17.08
CA GLU A 438 1.64 0.26 -17.07
C GLU A 438 0.17 0.50 -17.47
N HIS A 439 -0.32 1.72 -17.27
CA HIS A 439 -1.70 2.14 -17.58
C HIS A 439 -1.79 3.27 -18.63
N PRO A 440 -1.29 3.08 -19.88
CA PRO A 440 -1.20 4.15 -20.88
C PRO A 440 -2.56 4.63 -21.41
N ALA A 441 -3.65 3.91 -21.13
CA ALA A 441 -5.01 4.28 -21.51
C ALA A 441 -5.65 5.32 -20.57
N ILE A 442 -5.04 5.57 -19.41
CA ILE A 442 -5.55 6.49 -18.39
C ILE A 442 -4.76 7.79 -18.46
N THR A 443 -5.46 8.91 -18.49
CA THR A 443 -4.80 10.21 -18.44
C THR A 443 -4.41 10.53 -17.00
N MET A 444 -3.12 10.59 -16.71
CA MET A 444 -2.59 10.98 -15.40
C MET A 444 -1.94 12.36 -15.47
N ILE A 445 -2.25 13.23 -14.51
CA ILE A 445 -1.76 14.62 -14.51
C ILE A 445 -1.35 15.02 -13.10
N ASN A 446 -0.14 15.54 -12.95
CA ASN A 446 0.34 16.07 -11.69
C ASN A 446 -0.07 17.54 -11.54
N CYS A 447 -1.01 17.82 -10.65
CA CYS A 447 -1.43 19.16 -10.26
C CYS A 447 -0.85 19.59 -8.90
N THR A 448 0.17 18.90 -8.42
CA THR A 448 0.96 19.33 -7.28
C THR A 448 1.80 20.54 -7.70
N GLU A 449 1.52 21.69 -7.10
CA GLU A 449 2.19 22.96 -7.38
C GLU A 449 3.39 23.18 -6.43
N GLY A 450 4.22 22.15 -6.28
CA GLY A 450 5.44 22.13 -5.49
C GLY A 450 6.11 20.75 -5.48
N GLY A 451 7.33 20.68 -4.95
CA GLY A 451 8.01 19.41 -4.69
C GLY A 451 8.62 18.73 -5.93
N LEU A 452 8.92 17.43 -5.85
CA LEU A 452 9.77 16.73 -6.83
C LEU A 452 9.16 16.56 -8.23
N GLY A 453 7.83 16.46 -8.33
CA GLY A 453 7.17 15.99 -9.54
C GLY A 453 7.28 14.47 -9.73
N PHE A 454 6.66 13.94 -10.79
CA PHE A 454 6.65 12.50 -11.06
C PHE A 454 7.25 12.22 -12.45
N PRO A 455 8.12 11.21 -12.60
CA PRO A 455 8.67 10.84 -13.90
C PRO A 455 7.55 10.52 -14.91
N ASP A 456 7.68 11.04 -16.13
CA ASP A 456 6.78 10.75 -17.26
C ASP A 456 5.29 11.16 -17.09
N ILE A 457 4.95 11.88 -16.01
CA ILE A 457 3.61 12.46 -15.79
C ILE A 457 3.70 13.99 -15.89
N PRO A 458 2.88 14.65 -16.73
CA PRO A 458 2.97 16.10 -16.94
C PRO A 458 2.52 16.90 -15.71
N ASN A 459 3.28 17.93 -15.37
CA ASN A 459 2.92 18.91 -14.35
C ASN A 459 2.08 20.06 -14.93
N LYS A 460 0.95 20.39 -14.30
CA LYS A 460 0.03 21.49 -14.66
C LYS A 460 -0.60 22.11 -13.42
N THR A 461 -1.21 23.29 -13.52
CA THR A 461 -2.01 23.83 -12.41
C THR A 461 -3.37 23.12 -12.35
N LEU A 462 -3.95 22.99 -11.16
CA LEU A 462 -5.28 22.39 -11.01
C LEU A 462 -6.34 23.16 -11.79
N CYS A 463 -6.23 24.50 -11.81
CA CYS A 463 -7.13 25.38 -12.57
C CYS A 463 -7.13 25.04 -14.07
N ALA A 464 -5.95 24.96 -14.70
CA ALA A 464 -5.85 24.67 -16.13
C ALA A 464 -6.35 23.25 -16.49
N VAL A 465 -6.18 22.29 -15.58
CA VAL A 465 -6.72 20.93 -15.76
C VAL A 465 -8.24 20.91 -15.59
N ALA A 466 -8.76 21.62 -14.60
CA ALA A 466 -10.20 21.76 -14.39
C ALA A 466 -10.89 22.36 -15.61
N GLU A 467 -10.33 23.45 -16.16
CA GLU A 467 -10.84 24.10 -17.37
C GLU A 467 -10.80 23.21 -18.62
N LYS A 468 -9.89 22.23 -18.69
CA LYS A 468 -9.71 21.39 -19.88
C LYS A 468 -10.40 20.04 -19.81
N TYR A 469 -10.58 19.49 -18.62
CA TYR A 469 -11.03 18.10 -18.44
C TYR A 469 -12.30 17.99 -17.59
N LEU A 470 -12.61 18.97 -16.74
CA LEU A 470 -13.71 18.89 -15.76
C LEU A 470 -14.93 19.70 -16.21
N HIS A 471 -15.47 19.33 -17.38
CA HIS A 471 -16.60 20.02 -18.01
C HIS A 471 -17.97 19.47 -17.60
N ARG A 472 -18.02 18.19 -17.23
CA ARG A 472 -19.26 17.50 -16.90
C ARG A 472 -19.53 17.59 -15.41
N THR A 473 -20.77 17.92 -15.06
CA THR A 473 -21.29 17.84 -13.69
C THR A 473 -21.94 16.47 -13.45
N TYR A 474 -21.79 15.98 -12.24
CA TYR A 474 -22.26 14.69 -11.74
C TYR A 474 -22.87 14.89 -10.36
N GLU A 475 -23.73 13.96 -9.97
CA GLU A 475 -24.22 13.88 -8.60
C GLU A 475 -23.52 12.73 -7.85
N LEU A 476 -22.25 12.97 -7.50
CA LEU A 476 -21.36 11.91 -6.99
C LEU A 476 -21.79 11.37 -5.63
N LYS A 477 -22.29 12.22 -4.73
CA LYS A 477 -22.72 11.79 -3.38
C LYS A 477 -23.80 10.70 -3.41
N ASN A 478 -24.85 10.91 -4.21
CA ASN A 478 -25.95 9.95 -4.32
C ASN A 478 -25.53 8.69 -5.08
N ARG A 479 -24.68 8.82 -6.11
CA ARG A 479 -24.09 7.66 -6.80
C ARG A 479 -23.24 6.81 -5.85
N ILE A 480 -22.39 7.44 -5.04
CA ILE A 480 -21.56 6.75 -4.04
C ILE A 480 -22.43 6.06 -3.00
N HIS A 481 -23.48 6.70 -2.51
CA HIS A 481 -24.45 6.05 -1.61
C HIS A 481 -25.07 4.82 -2.29
N GLY A 482 -25.54 4.97 -3.53
CA GLY A 482 -26.12 3.88 -4.30
C GLY A 482 -25.19 2.68 -4.47
N GLU A 483 -23.94 2.92 -4.88
CA GLU A 483 -22.93 1.87 -4.99
C GLU A 483 -22.56 1.27 -3.63
N THR A 484 -22.54 2.07 -2.56
CA THR A 484 -22.33 1.55 -1.19
C THR A 484 -23.43 0.56 -0.82
N GLN A 485 -24.70 0.91 -1.03
CA GLN A 485 -25.82 0.02 -0.72
C GLN A 485 -25.82 -1.25 -1.58
N ASN A 486 -25.42 -1.14 -2.85
CA ASN A 486 -25.24 -2.31 -3.73
C ASN A 486 -24.02 -3.17 -3.33
N SER A 487 -23.18 -2.68 -2.40
CA SER A 487 -21.96 -3.35 -1.94
C SER A 487 -22.12 -4.17 -0.66
N ILE A 488 -23.34 -4.31 -0.14
CA ILE A 488 -23.65 -5.13 1.05
C ILE A 488 -23.27 -6.59 0.80
N MET A 489 -22.70 -7.25 1.81
CA MET A 489 -22.33 -8.66 1.81
C MET A 489 -23.32 -9.48 2.67
N PRO A 490 -24.51 -9.83 2.15
CA PRO A 490 -25.56 -10.48 2.96
C PRO A 490 -25.15 -11.84 3.51
N GLN A 491 -24.18 -12.51 2.90
CA GLN A 491 -23.63 -13.78 3.35
C GLN A 491 -22.65 -13.65 4.52
N VAL A 492 -22.15 -12.44 4.80
CA VAL A 492 -21.19 -12.17 5.87
C VAL A 492 -21.97 -11.67 7.10
N THR A 493 -22.32 -12.59 8.00
CA THR A 493 -23.00 -12.29 9.27
C THR A 493 -22.08 -12.53 10.46
N ASP A 494 -22.43 -12.00 11.64
CA ASP A 494 -21.68 -12.29 12.88
C ASP A 494 -21.65 -13.80 13.20
N SER A 495 -22.71 -14.56 12.89
CA SER A 495 -22.76 -16.03 13.11
C SER A 495 -21.80 -16.76 12.18
N THR A 496 -21.92 -16.52 10.88
CA THR A 496 -21.08 -17.17 9.87
C THR A 496 -19.60 -16.79 10.05
N MET A 497 -19.32 -15.55 10.46
CA MET A 497 -17.96 -15.13 10.80
C MET A 497 -17.41 -15.88 12.00
N ALA A 498 -18.20 -16.05 13.07
CA ALA A 498 -17.79 -16.82 14.23
C ALA A 498 -17.53 -18.30 13.88
N GLU A 499 -18.38 -18.90 13.05
CA GLU A 499 -18.23 -20.28 12.56
C GLU A 499 -16.93 -20.48 11.76
N ILE A 500 -16.63 -19.58 10.80
CA ILE A 500 -15.41 -19.66 9.98
C ILE A 500 -14.16 -19.41 10.82
N MET A 501 -14.20 -18.47 11.77
CA MET A 501 -13.10 -18.23 12.71
C MET A 501 -12.85 -19.46 13.60
N GLU A 502 -13.91 -20.12 14.09
CA GLU A 502 -13.78 -21.36 14.86
C GLU A 502 -13.20 -22.50 14.01
N GLU A 503 -13.65 -22.63 12.75
CA GLU A 503 -13.09 -23.59 11.80
C GLU A 503 -11.58 -23.39 11.61
N LEU A 504 -11.14 -22.14 11.42
CA LEU A 504 -9.73 -21.77 11.29
C LEU A 504 -8.94 -22.16 12.54
N VAL A 505 -9.47 -21.87 13.75
CA VAL A 505 -8.83 -22.27 15.02
C VAL A 505 -8.70 -23.79 15.13
N GLN A 506 -9.71 -24.56 14.73
CA GLN A 506 -9.61 -26.02 14.72
C GLN A 506 -8.58 -26.52 13.69
N GLY A 507 -8.50 -25.87 12.53
CA GLY A 507 -7.45 -26.14 11.53
C GLY A 507 -6.05 -25.88 12.08
N LEU A 508 -5.84 -24.74 12.72
CA LEU A 508 -4.57 -24.41 13.37
C LEU A 508 -4.22 -25.43 14.48
N LYS A 509 -5.19 -25.90 15.27
CA LYS A 509 -4.96 -26.97 16.26
C LYS A 509 -4.52 -28.29 15.63
N ARG A 510 -5.08 -28.66 14.47
CA ARG A 510 -4.64 -29.83 13.70
C ARG A 510 -3.23 -29.64 13.14
N THR A 511 -2.97 -28.50 12.50
CA THR A 511 -1.63 -28.08 12.03
C THR A 511 -0.59 -28.21 13.16
N TYR A 512 -0.89 -27.68 14.34
CA TYR A 512 -0.03 -27.79 15.51
C TYR A 512 0.28 -29.25 15.88
N SER A 513 -0.75 -30.11 15.90
CA SER A 513 -0.59 -31.53 16.19
C SER A 513 0.28 -32.26 15.15
N TYR A 514 0.08 -31.99 13.86
CA TYR A 514 0.90 -32.58 12.80
C TYR A 514 2.37 -32.15 12.92
N LEU A 515 2.63 -30.87 13.15
CA LEU A 515 3.98 -30.36 13.37
C LEU A 515 4.65 -31.01 14.59
N GLN A 516 3.93 -31.23 15.69
CA GLN A 516 4.44 -31.97 16.85
C GLN A 516 4.83 -33.41 16.52
N VAL A 517 4.02 -34.12 15.71
CA VAL A 517 4.36 -35.47 15.25
C VAL A 517 5.66 -35.46 14.45
N LEU A 518 5.81 -34.52 13.51
CA LEU A 518 7.01 -34.40 12.66
C LEU A 518 8.27 -34.06 13.46
N ILE A 519 8.16 -33.20 14.47
CA ILE A 519 9.25 -32.89 15.40
C ILE A 519 9.66 -34.14 16.17
N ALA A 520 8.70 -34.82 16.81
CA ALA A 520 8.97 -35.99 17.63
C ALA A 520 9.60 -37.14 16.82
N GLU A 521 9.14 -37.38 15.60
CA GLU A 521 9.71 -38.40 14.71
C GLU A 521 11.13 -38.03 14.25
N SER A 522 11.40 -36.75 13.99
CA SER A 522 12.73 -36.25 13.65
C SER A 522 13.72 -36.39 14.81
N GLU A 523 13.28 -36.08 16.04
CA GLU A 523 14.07 -36.27 17.26
C GLU A 523 14.38 -37.74 17.51
N ALA A 524 13.37 -38.61 17.38
CA ALA A 524 13.53 -40.05 17.49
C ALA A 524 14.54 -40.58 16.46
N ALA A 525 14.52 -40.09 15.22
CA ALA A 525 15.50 -40.44 14.20
C ALA A 525 16.93 -40.01 14.59
N ILE A 526 17.13 -38.80 15.12
CA ILE A 526 18.43 -38.34 15.63
C ILE A 526 18.94 -39.25 16.75
N ILE A 527 18.08 -39.63 17.70
CA ILE A 527 18.45 -40.52 18.82
C ILE A 527 18.92 -41.88 18.29
N LYS A 528 18.20 -42.48 17.35
CA LYS A 528 18.57 -43.77 16.73
C LYS A 528 19.91 -43.70 16.00
N ILE A 529 20.14 -42.65 15.21
CA ILE A 529 21.40 -42.45 14.47
C ILE A 529 22.58 -42.27 15.45
N LYS A 530 22.39 -41.50 16.53
CA LYS A 530 23.40 -41.31 17.59
C LYS A 530 23.69 -42.62 18.33
N ALA A 531 22.70 -43.48 18.52
CA ALA A 531 22.84 -44.81 19.12
C ALA A 531 23.52 -45.84 18.19
N GLY A 532 23.91 -45.45 16.98
CA GLY A 532 24.62 -46.31 16.03
C GLY A 532 23.73 -47.23 15.21
N GLN A 533 22.41 -47.09 15.30
CA GLN A 533 21.45 -47.83 14.48
C GLN A 533 21.52 -47.39 13.01
N GLU A 534 20.95 -48.21 12.11
CA GLU A 534 20.78 -47.83 10.70
C GLU A 534 19.99 -46.53 10.57
N ILE A 535 20.30 -45.77 9.52
CA ILE A 535 19.60 -44.52 9.20
C ILE A 535 18.14 -44.91 8.91
N PRO A 536 17.19 -44.53 9.77
CA PRO A 536 15.80 -44.94 9.58
C PRO A 536 15.22 -44.21 8.37
N GLY A 537 14.46 -44.94 7.54
CA GLY A 537 13.58 -44.32 6.55
C GLY A 537 12.48 -43.49 7.24
N GLN A 538 11.74 -42.70 6.45
CA GLN A 538 10.61 -41.94 6.96
C GLN A 538 9.57 -42.88 7.56
N SER A 539 9.09 -42.58 8.77
CA SER A 539 8.07 -43.41 9.42
C SER A 539 6.71 -43.21 8.76
N GLY A 540 5.85 -44.23 8.80
CA GLY A 540 4.47 -44.10 8.28
C GLY A 540 3.67 -42.99 8.97
N LYS A 541 3.96 -42.70 10.25
CA LYS A 541 3.36 -41.58 11.00
C LYS A 541 3.82 -40.23 10.46
N ALA A 542 5.12 -40.06 10.22
CA ALA A 542 5.67 -38.84 9.65
C ALA A 542 5.15 -38.60 8.22
N ALA A 543 5.10 -39.65 7.39
CA ALA A 543 4.57 -39.55 6.03
C ALA A 543 3.08 -39.14 6.02
N LEU A 544 2.26 -39.72 6.90
CA LEU A 544 0.85 -39.35 7.02
C LEU A 544 0.70 -37.90 7.49
N ALA A 545 1.43 -37.49 8.53
CA ALA A 545 1.38 -36.13 9.05
C ALA A 545 1.85 -35.07 8.03
N GLU A 546 2.82 -35.38 7.17
CA GLU A 546 3.22 -34.48 6.07
C GLU A 546 2.11 -34.31 5.03
N ILE A 547 1.42 -35.39 4.66
CA ILE A 547 0.30 -35.34 3.71
C ILE A 547 -0.86 -34.53 4.32
N GLU A 548 -1.26 -34.85 5.56
CA GLU A 548 -2.35 -34.16 6.24
C GLU A 548 -2.03 -32.67 6.47
N LEU A 549 -0.78 -32.33 6.79
CA LEU A 549 -0.34 -30.94 6.92
C LEU A 549 -0.40 -30.17 5.60
N ALA A 550 0.00 -30.81 4.49
CA ALA A 550 -0.03 -30.18 3.17
C ALA A 550 -1.46 -29.94 2.65
N GLU A 551 -2.43 -30.75 3.10
CA GLU A 551 -3.84 -30.61 2.73
C GLU A 551 -4.63 -29.70 3.69
N GLU A 552 -4.09 -29.34 4.85
CA GLU A 552 -4.78 -28.53 5.86
C GLU A 552 -4.86 -27.04 5.43
N PRO A 553 -6.07 -26.49 5.22
CA PRO A 553 -6.23 -25.10 4.78
C PRO A 553 -5.60 -24.07 5.75
N ALA A 554 -5.67 -24.31 7.06
CA ALA A 554 -5.06 -23.41 8.03
C ALA A 554 -3.52 -23.35 7.88
N TYR A 555 -2.88 -24.47 7.51
CA TYR A 555 -1.46 -24.45 7.19
C TYR A 555 -1.19 -23.62 5.93
N LYS A 556 -1.94 -23.87 4.85
CA LYS A 556 -1.80 -23.18 3.57
C LYS A 556 -1.90 -21.65 3.71
N TYR A 557 -2.98 -21.14 4.33
CA TYR A 557 -3.28 -19.71 4.33
C TYR A 557 -2.61 -18.91 5.46
N VAL A 558 -2.16 -19.57 6.53
CA VAL A 558 -1.58 -18.87 7.70
C VAL A 558 -0.10 -19.20 7.90
N VAL A 559 0.31 -20.45 7.68
CA VAL A 559 1.63 -20.95 8.14
C VAL A 559 2.63 -21.13 6.99
N ASP A 560 2.19 -21.45 5.77
CA ASP A 560 3.12 -21.78 4.69
C ASP A 560 3.99 -20.59 4.24
N ILE A 561 3.48 -19.36 4.30
CA ILE A 561 4.27 -18.17 4.03
C ILE A 561 5.46 -18.04 4.99
N PHE A 562 5.28 -18.38 6.27
CA PHE A 562 6.35 -18.43 7.25
C PHE A 562 7.35 -19.57 6.94
N ASN A 563 6.86 -20.72 6.46
CA ASN A 563 7.71 -21.81 6.01
C ASN A 563 8.59 -21.38 4.82
N ALA A 564 8.03 -20.65 3.86
CA ALA A 564 8.77 -20.11 2.73
C ALA A 564 9.86 -19.12 3.16
N VAL A 565 9.51 -18.13 3.99
CA VAL A 565 10.45 -17.11 4.49
C VAL A 565 11.53 -17.72 5.36
N TYR A 566 11.16 -18.54 6.35
CA TYR A 566 12.12 -19.16 7.26
C TYR A 566 13.04 -20.15 6.54
N SER A 567 12.54 -20.88 5.54
CA SER A 567 13.37 -21.76 4.71
C SER A 567 14.44 -20.97 3.95
N ARG A 568 14.13 -19.74 3.48
CA ARG A 568 15.12 -18.87 2.85
C ARG A 568 16.22 -18.45 3.85
N MET A 569 15.87 -18.17 5.10
CA MET A 569 16.84 -17.83 6.14
C MET A 569 17.77 -19.00 6.49
N LEU A 570 17.25 -20.23 6.47
CA LEU A 570 18.04 -21.44 6.73
C LEU A 570 18.94 -21.86 5.56
N ASN A 571 18.79 -21.26 4.37
CA ASN A 571 19.59 -21.64 3.19
C ASN A 571 21.09 -21.54 3.43
N ARG A 572 21.53 -20.53 4.19
CA ARG A 572 22.95 -20.36 4.54
C ARG A 572 23.46 -21.55 5.34
N GLU A 573 22.76 -21.94 6.40
CA GLU A 573 23.14 -23.06 7.26
C GLU A 573 23.09 -24.38 6.48
N LEU A 574 22.11 -24.54 5.61
CA LEU A 574 21.98 -25.69 4.71
C LEU A 574 23.16 -25.77 3.73
N HIS A 575 23.59 -24.64 3.16
CA HIS A 575 24.75 -24.56 2.28
C HIS A 575 26.05 -24.89 3.02
N GLU A 576 26.21 -24.43 4.26
CA GLU A 576 27.35 -24.80 5.11
C GLU A 576 27.40 -26.31 5.39
N ILE A 577 26.25 -26.94 5.67
CA ILE A 577 26.15 -28.40 5.85
C ILE A 577 26.53 -29.15 4.56
N ASN A 578 26.20 -28.58 3.41
CA ASN A 578 26.48 -29.19 2.12
C ASN A 578 27.95 -29.07 1.71
N THR A 579 28.63 -27.98 2.08
CA THR A 579 30.00 -27.69 1.64
C THR A 579 31.08 -28.14 2.63
N ARG A 580 30.75 -28.28 3.92
CA ARG A 580 31.69 -28.78 4.92
C ARG A 580 31.87 -30.30 4.82
N ARG A 581 33.09 -30.78 5.08
CA ARG A 581 33.40 -32.21 5.16
C ARG A 581 32.89 -32.78 6.49
N TYR A 582 31.62 -33.14 6.52
CA TYR A 582 31.02 -33.91 7.61
C TYR A 582 30.97 -35.40 7.27
N SER A 583 31.02 -36.27 8.29
CA SER A 583 30.62 -37.66 8.08
C SER A 583 29.14 -37.71 7.67
N GLU A 584 28.76 -38.73 6.91
CA GLU A 584 27.38 -38.88 6.41
C GLU A 584 26.35 -38.82 7.55
N LYS A 585 26.62 -39.55 8.65
CA LYS A 585 25.80 -39.52 9.87
C LYS A 585 25.66 -38.11 10.45
N LEU A 586 26.77 -37.37 10.57
CA LEU A 586 26.76 -36.02 11.13
C LEU A 586 26.03 -35.02 10.21
N ARG A 587 26.13 -35.22 8.88
CA ARG A 587 25.41 -34.42 7.89
C ARG A 587 23.89 -34.61 8.01
N ILE A 588 23.44 -35.86 8.17
CA ILE A 588 22.02 -36.20 8.36
C ILE A 588 21.52 -35.62 9.68
N ILE A 589 22.25 -35.79 10.79
CA ILE A 589 21.88 -35.22 12.09
C ILE A 589 21.72 -33.70 11.97
N LYS A 590 22.68 -32.99 11.36
CA LYS A 590 22.59 -31.53 11.18
C LYS A 590 21.38 -31.12 10.34
N ARG A 591 21.05 -31.85 9.27
CA ARG A 591 19.84 -31.58 8.46
C ARG A 591 18.56 -31.80 9.25
N LEU A 592 18.47 -32.90 10.02
CA LEU A 592 17.32 -33.16 10.88
C LEU A 592 17.17 -32.09 11.97
N THR A 593 18.28 -31.62 12.55
CA THR A 593 18.26 -30.52 13.53
C THR A 593 17.74 -29.22 12.92
N LEU A 594 18.20 -28.83 11.71
CA LEU A 594 17.64 -27.65 11.02
C LEU A 594 16.15 -27.82 10.72
N ASN A 595 15.73 -29.03 10.33
CA ASN A 595 14.31 -29.29 10.08
C ASN A 595 13.47 -29.18 11.36
N ILE A 596 13.96 -29.67 12.50
CA ILE A 596 13.30 -29.52 13.81
C ILE A 596 13.17 -28.05 14.20
N GLN A 597 14.20 -27.23 13.96
CA GLN A 597 14.14 -25.79 14.22
C GLN A 597 13.05 -25.13 13.38
N LYS A 598 13.00 -25.44 12.08
CA LYS A 598 11.93 -24.97 11.19
C LYS A 598 10.55 -25.41 11.66
N LEU A 599 10.35 -26.70 11.91
CA LEU A 599 9.05 -27.23 12.34
C LEU A 599 8.60 -26.64 13.69
N SER A 600 9.54 -26.44 14.63
CA SER A 600 9.26 -25.77 15.91
C SER A 600 8.81 -24.32 15.69
N PHE A 601 9.50 -23.57 14.83
CA PHE A 601 9.10 -22.21 14.47
C PHE A 601 7.68 -22.16 13.90
N LEU A 602 7.34 -23.05 12.95
CA LEU A 602 5.99 -23.11 12.38
C LEU A 602 4.91 -23.51 13.41
N ARG A 603 5.26 -24.39 14.35
CA ARG A 603 4.38 -24.77 15.45
C ARG A 603 4.10 -23.56 16.35
N ASP A 604 5.12 -22.74 16.61
CA ASP A 604 4.99 -21.56 17.45
C ASP A 604 4.17 -20.46 16.73
N VAL A 605 4.37 -20.25 15.42
CA VAL A 605 3.48 -19.41 14.56
C VAL A 605 2.03 -19.85 14.70
N THR A 606 1.79 -21.16 14.63
CA THR A 606 0.45 -21.74 14.73
C THR A 606 -0.19 -21.45 16.09
N ASN A 607 0.56 -21.64 17.18
CA ASN A 607 0.08 -21.37 18.53
C ASN A 607 -0.21 -19.87 18.76
N VAL A 608 0.70 -18.98 18.32
CA VAL A 608 0.50 -17.53 18.41
C VAL A 608 -0.77 -17.09 17.69
N ASN A 609 -1.04 -17.63 16.50
CA ASN A 609 -2.27 -17.30 15.77
C ASN A 609 -3.54 -17.76 16.50
N ILE A 610 -3.53 -18.94 17.14
CA ILE A 610 -4.64 -19.39 17.99
C ILE A 610 -4.89 -18.39 19.14
N GLU A 611 -3.82 -17.97 19.82
CA GLU A 611 -3.90 -17.01 20.94
C GLU A 611 -4.40 -15.63 20.48
N LEU A 612 -3.96 -15.15 19.31
CA LEU A 612 -4.40 -13.87 18.75
C LEU A 612 -5.88 -13.88 18.34
N ILE A 613 -6.38 -15.00 17.80
CA ILE A 613 -7.81 -15.16 17.51
C ILE A 613 -8.62 -15.13 18.82
N ASP A 614 -8.20 -15.87 19.83
CA ASP A 614 -8.85 -15.86 21.16
C ASP A 614 -8.84 -14.45 21.78
N TYR A 615 -7.74 -13.72 21.62
CA TYR A 615 -7.61 -12.33 22.05
C TYR A 615 -8.60 -11.42 21.32
N ALA A 616 -8.73 -11.53 20.00
CA ALA A 616 -9.66 -10.74 19.20
C ALA A 616 -11.12 -10.94 19.65
N PHE A 617 -11.54 -12.17 19.95
CA PHE A 617 -12.86 -12.44 20.51
C PHE A 617 -13.05 -11.84 21.91
N LYS A 618 -12.03 -11.92 22.78
CA LYS A 618 -12.08 -11.31 24.11
C LYS A 618 -12.23 -9.79 24.01
N GLU A 619 -11.46 -9.14 23.13
CA GLU A 619 -11.54 -7.70 22.90
C GLU A 619 -12.90 -7.26 22.35
N LYS A 620 -13.44 -7.96 21.34
CA LYS A 620 -14.79 -7.68 20.82
C LYS A 620 -15.84 -7.80 21.93
N ASN A 621 -15.78 -8.86 22.74
CA ASN A 621 -16.69 -9.07 23.86
C ASN A 621 -16.54 -8.03 24.97
N HIS A 622 -15.32 -7.62 25.29
CA HIS A 622 -15.04 -6.58 26.28
C HIS A 622 -15.60 -5.23 25.84
N ARG A 623 -15.41 -4.86 24.56
CA ARG A 623 -16.00 -3.66 23.97
C ARG A 623 -17.53 -3.69 24.03
N ILE A 624 -18.17 -4.82 23.70
CA ILE A 624 -19.63 -4.98 23.80
C ILE A 624 -20.10 -4.83 25.26
N LYS A 625 -19.39 -5.42 26.24
CA LYS A 625 -19.74 -5.32 27.67
C LYS A 625 -19.58 -3.89 28.21
N ASN A 626 -18.50 -3.20 27.86
CA ASN A 626 -18.26 -1.83 28.32
C ASN A 626 -19.27 -0.84 27.72
N LYS A 627 -19.74 -1.08 26.49
CA LYS A 627 -20.86 -0.32 25.90
C LYS A 627 -22.13 -0.47 26.73
N LYS A 628 -22.52 -1.70 27.10
CA LYS A 628 -23.68 -1.97 27.96
C LYS A 628 -23.61 -1.37 29.37
N LEU A 629 -22.41 -1.14 29.90
CA LEU A 629 -22.21 -0.54 31.24
C LEU A 629 -22.29 1.00 31.23
N GLN A 630 -22.09 1.63 30.08
CA GLN A 630 -22.21 3.10 29.90
C GLN A 630 -23.66 3.54 29.60
N GLU A 631 -24.59 2.58 29.45
CA GLU A 631 -26.02 2.81 29.24
C GLU A 631 -26.74 3.22 30.55
N GLN A 632 -26.48 4.41 31.08
CA GLN A 632 -27.40 5.07 32.01
C GLN A 632 -27.53 6.56 31.69
N SER A 633 -28.74 6.94 31.30
CA SER A 633 -29.26 8.28 30.98
C SER A 633 -28.91 8.84 29.59
N MET A 634 -29.82 8.70 28.62
CA MET A 634 -29.94 9.63 27.49
C MET A 634 -31.41 9.81 27.06
N PRO A 635 -31.75 10.97 26.48
CA PRO A 635 -33.13 11.37 26.25
C PRO A 635 -33.69 10.73 24.98
N LEU A 636 -34.96 10.30 25.07
CA LEU A 636 -35.79 10.03 23.91
C LEU A 636 -35.87 11.30 23.06
N VAL A 637 -35.22 11.30 21.90
CA VAL A 637 -35.42 12.35 20.90
C VAL A 637 -36.85 12.20 20.39
N ASN A 638 -37.70 13.17 20.76
CA ASN A 638 -39.06 13.27 20.23
C ASN A 638 -39.00 13.40 18.71
N GLN A 639 -39.57 12.44 18.00
CA GLN A 639 -40.00 12.60 16.61
C GLN A 639 -41.13 13.63 16.55
N LYS A 640 -40.82 14.92 16.66
CA LYS A 640 -41.79 16.00 16.43
C LYS A 640 -41.14 17.21 15.80
N GLY A 641 -41.46 17.38 14.52
CA GLY A 641 -41.18 18.59 13.76
C GLY A 641 -41.41 18.36 12.27
N ASP A 642 -42.63 17.97 11.88
CA ASP A 642 -43.09 18.17 10.50
C ASP A 642 -43.09 19.68 10.23
N SER A 643 -41.94 20.22 9.85
CA SER A 643 -41.90 21.47 9.10
C SER A 643 -42.54 21.13 7.74
N PRO A 644 -43.62 21.82 7.31
CA PRO A 644 -44.29 21.54 6.06
C PRO A 644 -43.39 22.00 4.90
N ALA A 645 -42.41 21.17 4.58
CA ALA A 645 -41.56 21.36 3.43
C ALA A 645 -42.21 20.65 2.24
N GLU A 646 -42.60 21.41 1.24
CA GLU A 646 -43.26 20.92 0.03
C GLU A 646 -42.23 20.90 -1.10
N TYR A 647 -41.99 19.71 -1.64
CA TYR A 647 -41.12 19.51 -2.79
C TYR A 647 -41.89 18.79 -3.88
N SER A 648 -42.03 19.40 -5.05
CA SER A 648 -42.73 18.76 -6.16
C SER A 648 -42.14 19.15 -7.52
N TYR A 649 -42.24 18.19 -8.42
CA TYR A 649 -42.04 18.38 -9.85
C TYR A 649 -43.22 17.74 -10.57
N GLU A 650 -44.24 18.55 -10.83
CA GLU A 650 -45.49 18.13 -11.47
C GLU A 650 -45.88 19.15 -12.53
N GLU A 651 -46.53 18.70 -13.61
CA GLU A 651 -47.04 19.58 -14.68
C GLU A 651 -45.99 20.55 -15.26
N GLN A 652 -44.72 20.14 -15.35
CA GLN A 652 -43.60 20.98 -15.81
C GLN A 652 -43.36 22.22 -14.92
N ARG A 653 -43.67 22.11 -13.63
CA ARG A 653 -43.42 23.13 -12.61
C ARG A 653 -42.51 22.55 -11.54
N PHE A 654 -41.39 23.21 -11.27
CA PHE A 654 -40.46 22.86 -10.21
C PHE A 654 -40.73 23.78 -9.02
N TYR A 655 -41.19 23.18 -7.92
CA TYR A 655 -41.63 23.91 -6.74
C TYR A 655 -40.96 23.36 -5.48
N ILE A 656 -40.36 24.26 -4.72
CA ILE A 656 -39.82 24.00 -3.38
C ILE A 656 -40.29 25.10 -2.45
N LYS A 657 -40.91 24.70 -1.35
CA LYS A 657 -41.17 25.59 -0.22
C LYS A 657 -40.69 24.89 1.04
N ASP A 658 -39.52 25.29 1.53
CA ASP A 658 -38.98 24.80 2.79
C ASP A 658 -38.81 25.98 3.77
N ILE A 659 -39.69 26.02 4.78
CA ILE A 659 -39.72 27.08 5.79
C ILE A 659 -38.52 26.96 6.73
N GLU A 660 -38.01 25.75 6.98
CA GLU A 660 -36.88 25.51 7.88
C GLU A 660 -35.58 26.10 7.32
N LEU A 661 -35.41 26.02 6.00
CA LEU A 661 -34.21 26.50 5.30
C LEU A 661 -34.41 27.88 4.65
N GLU A 662 -35.57 28.49 4.82
CA GLU A 662 -35.96 29.75 4.17
C GLU A 662 -35.83 29.70 2.62
N ILE A 663 -36.16 28.54 2.04
CA ILE A 663 -36.07 28.30 0.60
C ILE A 663 -37.46 28.40 -0.03
N PHE A 664 -37.57 29.23 -1.08
CA PHE A 664 -38.74 29.28 -1.95
C PHE A 664 -38.31 29.30 -3.41
N VAL A 665 -38.71 28.25 -4.15
CA VAL A 665 -38.51 28.12 -5.60
C VAL A 665 -39.88 27.83 -6.21
N ASP A 666 -40.23 28.60 -7.22
CA ASP A 666 -41.44 28.41 -8.01
C ASP A 666 -41.15 28.80 -9.45
N GLU A 667 -40.72 27.83 -10.25
CA GLU A 667 -40.35 28.06 -11.65
C GLU A 667 -40.98 27.05 -12.60
N ALA A 668 -41.24 27.52 -13.82
CA ALA A 668 -41.61 26.63 -14.92
C ALA A 668 -40.34 25.87 -15.36
N PHE A 669 -40.43 24.54 -15.35
CA PHE A 669 -39.36 23.66 -15.78
C PHE A 669 -39.90 22.56 -16.69
N ALA A 670 -39.63 22.69 -17.99
CA ALA A 670 -40.04 21.75 -19.03
C ALA A 670 -38.82 21.18 -19.76
N PRO A 671 -38.00 20.33 -19.11
CA PRO A 671 -36.80 19.77 -19.72
C PRO A 671 -37.15 18.91 -20.92
N ALA A 672 -36.25 18.88 -21.91
CA ALA A 672 -36.35 17.89 -22.99
C ALA A 672 -36.27 16.47 -22.39
N LEU A 673 -37.14 15.57 -22.86
CA LEU A 673 -37.22 14.19 -22.36
C LEU A 673 -36.70 13.21 -23.41
N ILE A 674 -36.05 12.15 -22.93
CA ILE A 674 -35.59 11.03 -23.74
C ILE A 674 -36.84 10.24 -24.20
N PRO A 675 -37.01 9.99 -25.52
CA PRO A 675 -38.17 9.26 -26.03
C PRO A 675 -38.17 7.80 -25.56
N LYS A 676 -39.36 7.21 -25.41
CA LYS A 676 -39.50 5.77 -25.17
C LYS A 676 -39.31 5.00 -26.48
N GLY A 677 -38.42 3.99 -26.51
CA GLY A 677 -38.21 3.15 -27.68
C GLY A 677 -36.74 2.79 -27.91
N GLU A 678 -36.39 2.53 -29.17
CA GLU A 678 -35.00 2.27 -29.57
C GLU A 678 -34.16 3.56 -29.55
N TYR A 679 -32.97 3.47 -28.95
CA TYR A 679 -32.03 4.58 -28.83
C TYR A 679 -30.97 4.52 -29.93
N LYS A 680 -30.71 5.66 -30.58
CA LYS A 680 -29.62 5.80 -31.56
C LYS A 680 -28.70 6.96 -31.16
N ASP A 681 -27.44 6.65 -30.90
CA ASP A 681 -26.43 7.68 -30.58
C ASP A 681 -26.33 8.71 -31.71
N GLY A 682 -26.28 9.99 -31.33
CA GLY A 682 -26.21 11.13 -32.24
C GLY A 682 -27.55 11.54 -32.87
N GLN A 683 -28.66 10.87 -32.56
CA GLN A 683 -29.98 11.25 -33.09
C GLN A 683 -30.38 12.65 -32.61
N ILE A 684 -30.82 13.51 -33.55
CA ILE A 684 -31.44 14.80 -33.22
C ILE A 684 -32.94 14.61 -32.99
N LEU A 685 -33.43 15.04 -31.82
CA LEU A 685 -34.82 14.94 -31.42
C LEU A 685 -35.65 16.14 -31.92
N SER A 686 -36.97 16.04 -31.86
CA SER A 686 -37.89 17.15 -32.20
C SER A 686 -37.72 18.37 -31.29
N SER A 687 -37.15 18.18 -30.10
CA SER A 687 -36.76 19.27 -29.19
C SER A 687 -35.50 20.02 -29.63
N GLY A 688 -34.83 19.61 -30.72
CA GLY A 688 -33.56 20.18 -31.19
C GLY A 688 -32.32 19.65 -30.45
N HIS A 689 -32.51 18.77 -29.46
CA HIS A 689 -31.42 18.19 -28.67
C HIS A 689 -30.82 16.96 -29.37
N ARG A 690 -29.54 16.69 -29.14
CA ARG A 690 -28.87 15.46 -29.57
C ARG A 690 -28.95 14.42 -28.45
N LEU A 691 -29.39 13.21 -28.78
CA LEU A 691 -29.38 12.06 -27.89
C LEU A 691 -27.99 11.41 -27.92
N ARG A 692 -27.39 11.22 -26.76
CA ARG A 692 -26.17 10.43 -26.56
C ARG A 692 -26.48 9.13 -25.87
N VAL A 693 -25.88 8.04 -26.34
CA VAL A 693 -26.17 6.67 -25.87
C VAL A 693 -24.85 5.93 -25.63
N PHE A 694 -24.72 5.36 -24.44
CA PHE A 694 -23.55 4.61 -24.02
C PHE A 694 -23.95 3.20 -23.60
N TYR A 695 -23.04 2.28 -23.86
CA TYR A 695 -23.16 0.88 -23.49
C TYR A 695 -22.03 0.51 -22.53
N ASP A 696 -22.31 -0.42 -21.62
CA ASP A 696 -21.28 -1.04 -20.80
C ASP A 696 -20.39 -1.99 -21.61
N ALA A 697 -19.38 -2.57 -20.96
CA ALA A 697 -18.45 -3.53 -21.58
C ALA A 697 -19.14 -4.80 -22.13
N ASN A 698 -20.38 -5.08 -21.70
CA ASN A 698 -21.19 -6.22 -22.13
C ASN A 698 -22.24 -5.84 -23.18
N TRP A 699 -22.11 -4.66 -23.80
CA TRP A 699 -23.03 -4.14 -24.82
C TRP A 699 -24.46 -3.91 -24.30
N LYS A 700 -24.63 -3.72 -22.99
CA LYS A 700 -25.92 -3.34 -22.40
C LYS A 700 -26.00 -1.84 -22.25
N LEU A 701 -27.18 -1.27 -22.45
CA LEU A 701 -27.41 0.16 -22.28
C LEU A 701 -27.06 0.56 -20.86
N SER A 702 -26.13 1.51 -20.70
CA SER A 702 -25.63 1.95 -19.39
C SER A 702 -26.03 3.39 -19.09
N GLU A 703 -26.10 4.25 -20.11
CA GLU A 703 -26.38 5.67 -19.95
C GLU A 703 -26.98 6.26 -21.23
N CYS A 704 -27.99 7.11 -21.08
CA CYS A 704 -28.49 7.99 -22.12
C CYS A 704 -28.63 9.40 -21.57
N TYR A 705 -28.22 10.42 -22.34
CA TYR A 705 -28.52 11.81 -21.98
C TYR A 705 -28.76 12.68 -23.22
N LEU A 706 -29.35 13.84 -22.97
CA LEU A 706 -29.58 14.86 -23.98
C LEU A 706 -28.53 15.99 -23.84
N GLU A 707 -28.04 16.46 -24.99
CA GLU A 707 -27.17 17.63 -25.10
C GLU A 707 -27.72 18.63 -26.12
N LEU A 708 -27.36 19.91 -25.94
CA LEU A 708 -27.62 20.94 -26.95
C LEU A 708 -26.89 20.59 -28.25
N ASN A 709 -27.55 20.75 -29.39
CA ASN A 709 -26.92 20.62 -30.69
C ASN A 709 -26.13 21.90 -31.05
N SER A 710 -25.12 22.19 -30.25
CA SER A 710 -24.20 23.34 -30.39
C SER A 710 -22.75 22.87 -30.39
N GLU A 711 -21.79 23.76 -30.67
CA GLU A 711 -20.36 23.42 -30.59
C GLU A 711 -19.91 23.04 -29.18
N ALA A 712 -20.57 23.57 -28.15
CA ALA A 712 -20.24 23.30 -26.75
C ALA A 712 -20.81 21.96 -26.24
N CYS A 713 -21.80 21.36 -26.93
CA CYS A 713 -22.44 20.08 -26.57
C CYS A 713 -22.82 19.96 -25.08
N LEU A 714 -23.31 21.06 -24.48
CA LEU A 714 -23.68 21.07 -23.06
C LEU A 714 -24.88 20.16 -22.79
N GLN A 715 -24.87 19.41 -21.70
CA GLN A 715 -26.02 18.58 -21.29
C GLN A 715 -27.24 19.46 -21.02
N ASP A 716 -28.38 19.11 -21.61
CA ASP A 716 -29.63 19.85 -21.45
C ASP A 716 -30.81 18.92 -21.63
N GLY A 717 -31.70 18.90 -20.64
CA GLY A 717 -32.81 17.94 -20.54
C GLY A 717 -32.47 16.73 -19.68
N GLN A 718 -33.14 15.61 -19.97
CA GLN A 718 -33.08 14.40 -19.17
C GLN A 718 -31.79 13.60 -19.38
N CYS A 719 -31.26 13.04 -18.30
CA CYS A 719 -30.16 12.07 -18.27
C CYS A 719 -30.60 10.86 -17.44
N VAL A 720 -30.38 9.66 -17.96
CA VAL A 720 -30.78 8.40 -17.32
C VAL A 720 -29.63 7.41 -17.38
N LEU A 721 -29.27 6.85 -16.23
CA LEU A 721 -28.36 5.72 -16.13
C LEU A 721 -29.16 4.45 -15.85
N PHE A 722 -28.65 3.31 -16.31
CA PHE A 722 -29.32 2.01 -16.24
C PHE A 722 -28.46 0.96 -15.56
N TYR A 723 -29.12 0.03 -14.87
CA TYR A 723 -28.51 -1.22 -14.44
C TYR A 723 -28.39 -2.20 -15.62
N PRO A 724 -27.53 -3.24 -15.52
CA PRO A 724 -27.43 -4.28 -16.54
C PRO A 724 -28.75 -5.06 -16.78
N ASN A 725 -29.73 -4.95 -15.89
CA ASN A 725 -31.07 -5.52 -16.08
C ASN A 725 -32.03 -4.61 -16.87
N GLY A 726 -31.59 -3.39 -17.24
CA GLY A 726 -32.36 -2.39 -17.97
C GLY A 726 -33.26 -1.50 -17.11
N LEU A 727 -33.31 -1.69 -15.79
CA LEU A 727 -34.01 -0.78 -14.87
C LEU A 727 -33.21 0.51 -14.68
N LYS A 728 -33.92 1.60 -14.38
CA LYS A 728 -33.29 2.89 -14.08
C LYS A 728 -32.42 2.75 -12.83
N LYS A 729 -31.21 3.27 -12.94
CA LYS A 729 -30.27 3.44 -11.84
C LYS A 729 -30.31 4.85 -11.29
N GLU A 730 -30.28 5.84 -12.19
CA GLU A 730 -30.27 7.26 -11.86
C GLU A 730 -31.09 8.01 -12.92
N GLU A 731 -31.79 9.06 -12.51
CA GLU A 731 -32.52 9.98 -13.37
C GLU A 731 -32.26 11.39 -12.89
N LEU A 732 -31.71 12.20 -13.78
CA LEU A 732 -31.24 13.54 -13.54
C LEU A 732 -31.78 14.45 -14.64
N PHE A 733 -31.83 15.75 -14.35
CA PHE A 733 -32.16 16.75 -15.36
C PHE A 733 -31.11 17.87 -15.36
N TYR A 734 -30.84 18.39 -16.55
CA TYR A 734 -29.84 19.41 -16.80
C TYR A 734 -30.46 20.62 -17.50
N ARG A 735 -29.87 21.80 -17.29
CA ARG A 735 -30.13 23.04 -18.01
C ARG A 735 -28.79 23.70 -18.31
N GLU A 736 -28.45 23.83 -19.58
CA GLU A 736 -27.19 24.43 -20.06
C GLU A 736 -25.94 23.91 -19.32
N GLY A 737 -25.84 22.58 -19.17
CA GLY A 737 -24.71 21.89 -18.55
C GLY A 737 -24.76 21.74 -17.03
N HIS A 738 -25.73 22.37 -16.35
CA HIS A 738 -25.84 22.33 -14.89
C HIS A 738 -27.01 21.44 -14.45
N LEU A 739 -26.85 20.71 -13.34
CA LEU A 739 -27.96 19.98 -12.72
C LEU A 739 -29.10 20.94 -12.37
N HIS A 740 -30.32 20.57 -12.73
CA HIS A 740 -31.48 21.43 -12.56
C HIS A 740 -32.76 20.59 -12.39
N GLY A 741 -33.48 20.78 -11.30
CA GLY A 741 -34.69 20.03 -10.95
C GLY A 741 -34.40 18.80 -10.07
N PRO A 742 -35.27 17.78 -10.09
CA PRO A 742 -35.14 16.61 -9.23
C PRO A 742 -34.09 15.62 -9.74
N SER A 743 -33.35 15.03 -8.81
CA SER A 743 -32.55 13.84 -9.06
C SER A 743 -33.10 12.66 -8.28
N THR A 744 -33.18 11.48 -8.90
CA THR A 744 -33.64 10.25 -8.25
C THR A 744 -32.72 9.08 -8.55
N PHE A 745 -32.46 8.26 -7.52
CA PHE A 745 -31.61 7.08 -7.58
C PHE A 745 -32.38 5.86 -7.13
N TRP A 746 -32.12 4.71 -7.74
CA TRP A 746 -32.80 3.46 -7.44
C TRP A 746 -31.84 2.31 -7.16
N THR A 747 -32.30 1.32 -6.42
CA THR A 747 -31.68 -0.02 -6.32
C THR A 747 -31.83 -0.76 -7.65
N GLU A 748 -31.06 -1.84 -7.81
CA GLU A 748 -31.22 -2.76 -8.95
C GLU A 748 -32.60 -3.46 -8.97
N SER A 749 -33.33 -3.48 -7.84
CA SER A 749 -34.71 -3.94 -7.72
C SER A 749 -35.77 -2.87 -8.02
N GLY A 750 -35.37 -1.61 -8.25
CA GLY A 750 -36.26 -0.50 -8.57
C GLY A 750 -36.83 0.27 -7.37
N GLN A 751 -36.31 0.08 -6.16
CA GLN A 751 -36.67 0.86 -4.97
C GLN A 751 -35.88 2.17 -4.93
N VAL A 752 -36.46 3.27 -4.45
CA VAL A 752 -35.78 4.57 -4.38
C VAL A 752 -34.72 4.57 -3.27
N LEU A 753 -33.48 4.91 -3.62
CA LEU A 753 -32.35 5.06 -2.69
C LEU A 753 -32.14 6.50 -2.26
N ALA A 754 -32.30 7.46 -3.17
CA ALA A 754 -32.09 8.86 -2.86
C ALA A 754 -32.95 9.77 -3.74
N LYS A 755 -33.32 10.92 -3.17
CA LYS A 755 -33.90 12.06 -3.90
C LYS A 755 -33.25 13.36 -3.47
N SER A 756 -32.89 14.19 -4.43
CA SER A 756 -32.24 15.49 -4.22
C SER A 756 -32.75 16.51 -5.23
N TRP A 757 -32.51 17.80 -4.96
CA TRP A 757 -33.07 18.91 -5.73
C TRP A 757 -32.00 19.93 -6.06
N PHE A 758 -31.99 20.38 -7.32
CA PHE A 758 -30.98 21.28 -7.85
C PHE A 758 -31.59 22.50 -8.53
N LEU A 759 -30.96 23.66 -8.37
CA LEU A 759 -31.28 24.88 -9.09
C LEU A 759 -29.98 25.45 -9.65
N ASN A 760 -29.83 25.43 -10.98
CA ASN A 760 -28.64 25.94 -11.69
C ASN A 760 -27.30 25.40 -11.13
N GLY A 761 -27.24 24.08 -10.90
CA GLY A 761 -26.05 23.38 -10.40
C GLY A 761 -25.86 23.47 -8.88
N GLN A 762 -26.76 24.15 -8.17
CA GLN A 762 -26.72 24.23 -6.71
C GLN A 762 -27.75 23.29 -6.09
N GLN A 763 -27.29 22.37 -5.25
CA GLN A 763 -28.12 21.52 -4.40
C GLN A 763 -28.77 22.37 -3.32
N LEU A 764 -30.07 22.17 -3.11
CA LEU A 764 -30.86 22.92 -2.13
C LEU A 764 -31.94 22.04 -1.49
N GLY A 765 -32.34 22.43 -0.28
CA GLY A 765 -33.42 21.78 0.44
C GLY A 765 -33.00 20.45 1.09
N LYS A 766 -34.00 19.62 1.36
CA LYS A 766 -33.85 18.32 2.03
C LYS A 766 -33.58 17.22 0.99
N SER A 767 -32.56 16.42 1.27
CA SER A 767 -32.26 15.17 0.57
C SER A 767 -32.45 14.00 1.52
N CYS A 768 -33.19 12.99 1.07
CA CYS A 768 -33.45 11.78 1.86
C CYS A 768 -32.74 10.59 1.20
N TRP A 769 -31.91 9.90 1.97
CA TRP A 769 -31.26 8.66 1.54
C TRP A 769 -31.85 7.48 2.28
N HIS A 770 -31.95 6.33 1.62
CA HIS A 770 -32.55 5.12 2.14
C HIS A 770 -31.62 3.93 1.96
N TYR A 771 -31.76 2.95 2.85
CA TYR A 771 -31.27 1.60 2.66
C TYR A 771 -32.10 0.85 1.61
N PRO A 772 -31.59 -0.26 1.03
CA PRO A 772 -32.40 -1.13 0.16
C PRO A 772 -33.67 -1.68 0.84
N SER A 773 -33.70 -1.75 2.18
CA SER A 773 -34.91 -2.12 2.93
C SER A 773 -36.02 -1.06 2.87
N GLY A 774 -35.72 0.16 2.43
CA GLY A 774 -36.60 1.32 2.53
C GLY A 774 -36.50 2.08 3.86
N ALA A 775 -35.67 1.61 4.80
CA ALA A 775 -35.37 2.35 6.02
C ALA A 775 -34.60 3.64 5.70
N LEU A 776 -34.85 4.72 6.44
CA LEU A 776 -34.14 5.99 6.29
C LEU A 776 -32.67 5.80 6.67
N TYR A 777 -31.76 6.14 5.76
CA TYR A 777 -30.31 6.18 6.00
C TYR A 777 -29.89 7.56 6.50
N SER A 778 -30.35 8.63 5.84
CA SER A 778 -30.05 9.99 6.26
C SER A 778 -31.10 10.99 5.79
N LEU A 779 -31.23 12.07 6.56
CA LEU A 779 -31.94 13.29 6.19
C LEU A 779 -30.93 14.43 6.25
N GLN A 780 -30.57 14.93 5.07
CA GLN A 780 -29.56 15.98 4.90
C GLN A 780 -30.20 17.24 4.36
N ARG A 781 -29.68 18.38 4.79
CA ARG A 781 -30.22 19.71 4.47
C ARG A 781 -29.15 20.56 3.83
N TYR A 782 -29.50 21.14 2.68
CA TYR A 782 -28.57 21.84 1.81
C TYR A 782 -29.02 23.26 1.51
N GLN A 783 -28.04 24.16 1.44
CA GLN A 783 -28.21 25.50 0.89
C GLN A 783 -26.96 25.82 0.05
N GLY A 784 -27.13 26.00 -1.26
CA GLY A 784 -26.04 26.38 -2.16
C GLY A 784 -24.88 25.37 -2.19
N ASN A 785 -25.17 24.06 -2.36
CA ASN A 785 -24.20 22.95 -2.31
C ASN A 785 -23.55 22.65 -0.95
N GLN A 786 -23.81 23.44 0.08
CA GLN A 786 -23.26 23.25 1.43
C GLN A 786 -24.30 22.65 2.37
N TRP A 787 -23.84 21.86 3.35
CA TRP A 787 -24.70 21.44 4.45
C TRP A 787 -25.10 22.65 5.29
N ASN A 788 -26.39 22.73 5.60
CA ASN A 788 -26.97 23.77 6.43
C ASN A 788 -28.10 23.19 7.28
N GLY A 789 -28.16 23.54 8.57
CA GLY A 789 -29.08 22.92 9.53
C GLY A 789 -28.63 21.53 10.00
N GLN A 790 -29.56 20.77 10.56
CA GLN A 790 -29.28 19.48 11.18
C GLN A 790 -29.08 18.36 10.14
N GLN A 791 -27.96 17.65 10.20
CA GLN A 791 -27.69 16.47 9.39
C GLN A 791 -27.92 15.25 10.26
N GLU A 792 -28.85 14.39 9.84
CA GLU A 792 -29.27 13.20 10.58
C GLU A 792 -28.90 11.95 9.80
N PHE A 793 -28.25 10.99 10.47
CA PHE A 793 -27.91 9.69 9.91
C PHE A 793 -28.43 8.60 10.84
N TYR A 794 -28.86 7.48 10.29
CA TYR A 794 -29.45 6.37 11.03
C TYR A 794 -28.82 5.06 10.62
N TYR A 795 -28.79 4.11 11.55
CA TYR A 795 -28.53 2.71 11.26
C TYR A 795 -29.73 2.06 10.59
N GLN A 796 -29.54 0.89 9.98
CA GLN A 796 -30.60 0.17 9.29
C GLN A 796 -31.74 -0.27 10.24
N ASN A 797 -31.43 -0.45 11.53
CA ASN A 797 -32.41 -0.73 12.58
C ASN A 797 -33.26 0.50 12.99
N GLY A 798 -32.97 1.68 12.44
CA GLY A 798 -33.66 2.94 12.71
C GLY A 798 -33.08 3.75 13.89
N CYS A 799 -32.08 3.24 14.60
CA CYS A 799 -31.38 4.00 15.64
C CYS A 799 -30.61 5.17 15.01
N LEU A 800 -30.63 6.33 15.68
CA LEU A 800 -29.80 7.47 15.29
C LEU A 800 -28.32 7.06 15.34
N LYS A 801 -27.60 7.33 14.26
CA LYS A 801 -26.17 7.07 14.09
C LYS A 801 -25.35 8.32 14.36
N SER A 802 -25.72 9.43 13.74
CA SER A 802 -25.07 10.71 13.97
C SER A 802 -26.03 11.87 13.78
N LEU A 803 -25.85 12.90 14.61
CA LEU A 803 -26.55 14.17 14.51
C LEU A 803 -25.52 15.30 14.59
N MET A 804 -25.44 16.09 13.53
CA MET A 804 -24.47 17.18 13.40
C MET A 804 -25.20 18.44 12.94
N SER A 805 -24.95 19.58 13.58
CA SER A 805 -25.57 20.85 13.16
C SER A 805 -24.58 21.63 12.30
N TYR A 806 -25.04 22.20 11.19
CA TYR A 806 -24.22 22.97 10.27
C TYR A 806 -24.76 24.37 10.03
N GLU A 807 -23.88 25.35 9.85
CA GLU A 807 -24.17 26.72 9.40
C GLU A 807 -23.13 27.13 8.36
N GLU A 808 -23.56 27.51 7.16
CA GLU A 808 -22.65 27.86 6.03
C GLU A 808 -21.56 26.78 5.78
N GLY A 809 -21.96 25.51 5.81
CA GLY A 809 -21.06 24.37 5.62
C GLY A 809 -20.14 24.05 6.81
N GLN A 810 -20.27 24.73 7.95
CA GLN A 810 -19.44 24.50 9.14
C GLN A 810 -20.21 23.78 10.24
N ILE A 811 -19.58 22.81 10.90
CA ILE A 811 -20.14 22.19 12.10
C ILE A 811 -20.27 23.26 13.20
N VAL A 812 -21.46 23.36 13.79
CA VAL A 812 -21.75 24.19 14.96
C VAL A 812 -22.16 23.29 16.12
N GLY A 813 -21.48 23.44 17.26
CA GLY A 813 -21.69 22.60 18.43
C GLY A 813 -20.97 21.24 18.36
N GLU A 814 -21.17 20.42 19.39
CA GLU A 814 -20.57 19.07 19.45
C GLU A 814 -21.41 18.08 18.63
N PRO A 815 -20.79 17.29 17.73
CA PRO A 815 -21.49 16.25 17.01
C PRO A 815 -21.91 15.13 17.97
N LEU A 816 -23.16 14.69 17.87
CA LEU A 816 -23.62 13.50 18.58
C LEU A 816 -23.36 12.28 17.68
N LEU A 817 -22.44 11.41 18.10
CA LEU A 817 -22.14 10.15 17.42
C LEU A 817 -22.58 8.97 18.29
N LEU A 818 -23.28 8.02 17.70
CA LEU A 818 -23.87 6.87 18.38
C LEU A 818 -23.48 5.58 17.66
N ASN A 819 -23.31 4.52 18.43
CA ASN A 819 -23.18 3.15 17.95
C ASN A 819 -24.56 2.58 17.57
N GLU A 820 -24.58 1.42 16.88
CA GLU A 820 -25.82 0.78 16.43
C GLU A 820 -26.78 0.38 17.57
N ASP A 821 -26.24 0.17 18.77
CA ASP A 821 -26.98 -0.09 20.01
C ASP A 821 -27.51 1.20 20.69
N GLY A 822 -27.20 2.38 20.13
CA GLY A 822 -27.59 3.69 20.67
C GLY A 822 -26.65 4.24 21.74
N SER A 823 -25.56 3.54 22.09
CA SER A 823 -24.54 4.06 23.02
C SER A 823 -23.66 5.12 22.36
N SER A 824 -23.16 6.10 23.13
CA SER A 824 -22.25 7.12 22.60
C SER A 824 -21.02 6.49 21.96
N ALA A 825 -20.76 6.82 20.70
CA ALA A 825 -19.48 6.56 20.08
C ALA A 825 -18.48 7.55 20.68
N ARG A 826 -17.45 7.06 21.39
CA ARG A 826 -16.42 7.93 21.96
C ARG A 826 -15.74 8.69 20.82
N VAL A 827 -15.91 10.02 20.79
CA VAL A 827 -14.99 10.92 20.09
C VAL A 827 -13.81 11.11 21.04
N CYS A 828 -12.63 10.66 20.65
CA CYS A 828 -11.43 10.88 21.44
C CYS A 828 -11.04 12.36 21.30
N THR A 829 -11.60 13.23 22.15
CA THR A 829 -11.25 14.66 22.21
C THR A 829 -9.97 14.91 23.00
N ASP A 830 -9.50 13.92 23.77
CA ASP A 830 -8.23 13.99 24.49
C ASP A 830 -7.25 12.99 23.90
N VAL A 831 -6.28 13.48 23.13
CA VAL A 831 -5.05 12.74 22.83
C VAL A 831 -4.27 12.64 24.14
N CYS A 832 -4.58 11.64 24.97
CA CYS A 832 -3.69 11.25 26.05
C CYS A 832 -2.39 10.75 25.42
N THR A 833 -1.34 11.57 25.50
CA THR A 833 0.05 11.25 25.14
C THR A 833 0.69 10.27 26.13
N GLU A 834 -0.02 9.23 26.52
CA GLU A 834 0.47 8.15 27.39
C GLU A 834 0.20 6.80 26.74
N SER A 835 0.83 6.56 25.60
CA SER A 835 0.99 5.20 25.05
C SER A 835 2.36 5.06 24.39
N ARG A 836 3.42 5.36 25.16
CA ARG A 836 4.79 4.96 24.84
C ARG A 836 5.24 3.65 25.48
N ASP A 837 4.45 3.05 26.37
CA ASP A 837 4.93 1.95 27.21
C ASP A 837 4.29 0.57 26.98
N VAL A 838 3.31 0.42 26.09
CA VAL A 838 2.64 -0.90 25.90
C VAL A 838 3.39 -1.82 24.92
N LEU A 839 4.33 -1.31 24.12
CA LEU A 839 5.16 -2.14 23.23
C LEU A 839 6.47 -2.63 23.88
N ASN A 840 6.86 -2.07 25.03
CA ASN A 840 8.06 -2.51 25.76
C ASN A 840 7.79 -3.63 26.78
N ASP A 841 6.53 -3.91 27.13
CA ASP A 841 6.15 -5.03 28.00
C ASP A 841 5.84 -6.30 27.18
N GLN A 842 6.79 -6.70 26.31
CA GLN A 842 6.84 -8.08 25.82
C GLN A 842 7.42 -8.98 26.91
N ASN A 843 6.60 -9.28 27.92
CA ASN A 843 6.73 -10.50 28.73
C ASN A 843 5.51 -11.38 28.46
N PHE A 844 5.49 -12.00 27.29
CA PHE A 844 4.80 -13.30 27.19
C PHE A 844 5.57 -14.26 28.10
N PRO A 845 4.91 -14.98 29.01
CA PRO A 845 5.60 -15.82 29.98
C PRO A 845 6.25 -16.99 29.24
N CYS A 846 7.54 -16.85 28.93
CA CYS A 846 8.44 -17.99 28.88
C CYS A 846 8.34 -18.66 30.26
N LYS A 847 7.59 -19.75 30.34
CA LYS A 847 7.67 -20.64 31.49
C LYS A 847 9.12 -21.13 31.54
N ASP A 848 9.80 -20.77 32.63
CA ASP A 848 11.01 -21.43 33.08
C ASP A 848 10.78 -22.95 33.11
N GLU A 849 11.60 -23.69 32.36
CA GLU A 849 12.27 -24.94 32.78
C GLU A 849 13.39 -25.32 31.81
#